data_AF-G5SS67-F1
#
_entry.id   AF-G5SS67-F1
#
_cell.length_a   1.000
_cell.length_b   1.000
_cell.length_c   1.000
_cell.angle_alpha   90.00
_cell.angle_beta   90.00
_cell.angle_gamma   90.00
#
_symmetry.space_group_name_H-M   'P 1'
#
loop_
_entity.id
_entity.type
_entity.pdbx_description
1 polymer ?
#
loop_
_entity_poly.entity_id
_entity_poly.type
_entity_poly.pdbx_seq_one_letter_code
_entity_poly.pdbx_strand_id
1 'polypeptide(L)'
;MKNRLLALMALCGATSSTMPLWASENWPDPTLSFVDPNLTQDETGGGVYYIYHVATQKFMTNGDWKNNWKTELVVGDEGQEITLSYGEDYELVRRPEGDPDRTTAKGWRMSMMNGPTNGGYHELFIREASMAICVDHNKQGHILWKITKQDDGNYRIKILDEDTKFGVNASGGLYKNAYMGVNEGETGVNPVLDTNMAGFENGQLDWKFVTPEAYNVYKAKKKLQEQLDAADVAGFDKIADYAALYNRTDATAEEVEQAVEDLKLDILEFKYSSATSGKPIEVTELISQPSFNESTDGWVTKREGSSGNFTRKAGDKMIASDGKECENFFEYWTDPKEGNQPNWSITQELKDLPDGKYRLGAYIMTNVLAQGDVTGPKGRFLMAKTMAGEVRKEADVPAIENPDKANGYFAPYTLEFSVIGGTATIGMVVENANSNWTAVDNFTLQYLGKADAATVRSMLEQNIKDAEAKYAEYTGANERFSVSGQQKYEETIKAAKDAVANEQLDDETLMGFITTVQLRMDSLAMDISAYKTLAQKSAELEEAYAGTEYEEVGLPLYEDYLDLLADGLAQRTFNPNEVDSIQPRADRILKQAVLESLQSEDGLRTVTGLFTNMDFSNGTNGWTLTGKGDLKHDNTGVAELWNAKGGDGEVSQELNGLPSGSYKITMQGFYSPSSNNSNSWQQSWGQEGDTANDILGSLFANDASVKLHHVMDYPLTEEEKGTAERYEQITFTDDPQYKDKWLVRLKPAVAETFAKFPDRYVNEVVCYVGEDGKLRLGIKTATASVDWTGTWTVFDKFEVEYLGAEDMTGAETSINALIATATDMVNKEVLTTQEAKDGLNTAIESANKAVSEGLTLEVYNEQVADLNAAIKAGQEAIDAATALEKRNDNHNDKLTSVGEESYDAYVDTDGFAELEKVVLEIEGKISGEGIFASMEEIDDYNAKINKAYTKMVSGVIDFSTASKDAPVDATGLIITPGFQTRTFNETTQVWEDASSSDGWTATGGTATSGLNYEIFNDTAGIHQKLYNMPAGYYRLVYNGFYRAGDITPAALSRREGVEPLNAQVYLDGNESKWNKKLVSIFENLSEYKYTTDDKAVADTLLTPEDEGMLYHFIINGVSGAKIVFEEGKYEGDFSFRVEEGEEPVLGVRKTGKITNDWTCFDNFKLLYYGDGDANKPDDIDDALDTNIDEVVTDGKATVVSSAWYTINGVRVAEPKQRGIYIRQDKMS
;
A
#
# COMPACT_ATOMS: atom_id res chain seq x y z
N MET A 1 38.63 -51.22 -25.41
CA MET A 1 38.85 -51.47 -23.97
C MET A 1 39.26 -50.22 -23.18
N LYS A 2 40.03 -49.25 -23.73
CA LYS A 2 40.32 -47.98 -23.03
C LYS A 2 39.13 -46.99 -22.94
N ASN A 3 38.16 -47.04 -23.86
CA ASN A 3 37.03 -46.12 -23.88
C ASN A 3 35.89 -46.47 -22.90
N ARG A 4 35.85 -47.70 -22.35
CA ARG A 4 34.81 -48.08 -21.36
C ARG A 4 35.15 -47.65 -19.93
N LEU A 5 36.42 -47.38 -19.62
CA LEU A 5 36.84 -46.85 -18.31
C LEU A 5 36.61 -45.34 -18.17
N LEU A 6 36.66 -44.59 -19.28
CA LEU A 6 36.36 -43.15 -19.32
C LEU A 6 34.86 -42.86 -19.22
N ALA A 7 34.00 -43.75 -19.75
CA ALA A 7 32.55 -43.65 -19.57
C ALA A 7 32.12 -43.95 -18.12
N LEU A 8 32.91 -44.75 -17.38
CA LEU A 8 32.69 -44.97 -15.94
C LEU A 8 32.98 -43.71 -15.09
N MET A 9 33.85 -42.79 -15.54
CA MET A 9 34.10 -41.50 -14.87
C MET A 9 32.97 -40.48 -15.10
N ALA A 10 32.12 -40.69 -16.13
CA ALA A 10 31.09 -39.72 -16.51
C ALA A 10 29.80 -39.81 -15.68
N LEU A 11 29.52 -40.97 -15.05
CA LEU A 11 28.37 -41.17 -14.15
C LEU A 11 28.52 -40.45 -12.80
N CYS A 12 29.66 -39.81 -12.56
CA CYS A 12 30.20 -39.60 -11.23
C CYS A 12 30.84 -38.21 -11.04
N GLY A 13 31.08 -37.44 -12.13
CA GLY A 13 31.92 -36.25 -12.07
C GLY A 13 31.61 -35.15 -13.08
N ALA A 14 30.41 -35.08 -13.66
CA ALA A 14 30.10 -34.06 -14.67
C ALA A 14 29.10 -33.00 -14.18
N THR A 15 29.50 -32.15 -13.23
CA THR A 15 29.03 -30.76 -13.27
C THR A 15 29.99 -30.00 -14.19
N SER A 16 29.54 -29.69 -15.41
CA SER A 16 30.32 -28.97 -16.44
C SER A 16 31.49 -29.77 -17.05
N SER A 17 31.20 -30.68 -17.97
CA SER A 17 32.11 -30.92 -19.10
C SER A 17 31.41 -30.46 -20.38
N THR A 18 32.04 -29.54 -21.11
CA THR A 18 31.67 -29.11 -22.45
C THR A 18 31.98 -30.20 -23.48
N MET A 19 31.48 -31.41 -23.25
CA MET A 19 31.36 -32.35 -24.36
C MET A 19 30.27 -31.81 -25.32
N PRO A 20 30.50 -31.85 -26.64
CA PRO A 20 29.48 -31.46 -27.60
C PRO A 20 28.21 -32.25 -27.29
N LEU A 21 27.03 -31.61 -27.34
CA LEU A 21 25.73 -32.31 -27.39
C LEU A 21 25.76 -33.23 -28.63
N TRP A 22 26.27 -34.45 -28.46
CA TRP A 22 25.77 -35.56 -29.24
C TRP A 22 24.47 -35.92 -28.53
N ALA A 23 23.34 -35.80 -29.24
CA ALA A 23 22.11 -36.44 -28.80
C ALA A 23 22.45 -37.86 -28.32
N SER A 24 21.87 -38.28 -27.21
CA SER A 24 22.05 -39.64 -26.69
C SER A 24 22.03 -40.66 -27.85
N GLU A 25 23.06 -41.51 -27.93
CA GLU A 25 23.21 -42.46 -29.03
C GLU A 25 22.08 -43.51 -29.05
N ASN A 26 21.41 -43.74 -27.90
CA ASN A 26 20.42 -44.80 -27.72
C ASN A 26 19.00 -44.28 -27.31
N TRP A 27 18.88 -43.11 -26.68
CA TRP A 27 17.63 -42.54 -26.14
C TRP A 27 17.39 -41.12 -26.66
N PRO A 28 16.60 -40.91 -27.73
CA PRO A 28 16.35 -39.56 -28.26
C PRO A 28 15.63 -38.67 -27.24
N ASP A 29 15.87 -37.35 -27.23
CA ASP A 29 15.28 -36.38 -26.28
C ASP A 29 13.77 -36.56 -26.09
N PRO A 30 13.26 -36.44 -24.84
CA PRO A 30 11.87 -36.68 -24.57
C PRO A 30 11.05 -35.64 -25.32
N THR A 31 10.02 -36.12 -25.98
CA THR A 31 9.13 -35.24 -26.73
C THR A 31 8.35 -34.39 -25.72
N LEU A 32 8.68 -33.10 -25.66
CA LEU A 32 7.90 -32.12 -24.92
C LEU A 32 6.49 -32.08 -25.52
N SER A 33 5.49 -32.34 -24.67
CA SER A 33 4.10 -32.25 -25.08
C SER A 33 3.69 -30.80 -25.10
N PHE A 34 3.37 -30.32 -26.30
CA PHE A 34 2.90 -28.97 -26.50
C PHE A 34 1.39 -28.98 -26.58
N VAL A 35 0.79 -28.03 -25.90
CA VAL A 35 -0.64 -27.78 -26.05
C VAL A 35 -0.84 -26.61 -26.99
N ASP A 36 -1.97 -26.64 -27.67
CA ASP A 36 -2.53 -25.39 -28.17
C ASP A 36 -3.03 -24.65 -26.93
N PRO A 37 -2.41 -23.52 -26.53
CA PRO A 37 -2.93 -22.73 -25.43
C PRO A 37 -4.36 -22.31 -25.77
N ASN A 38 -5.20 -22.14 -24.75
CA ASN A 38 -6.55 -21.66 -24.96
C ASN A 38 -6.52 -20.18 -25.37
N LEU A 39 -6.31 -19.93 -26.66
CA LEU A 39 -6.27 -18.59 -27.24
C LEU A 39 -7.66 -18.10 -27.66
N THR A 40 -8.71 -18.59 -26.99
CA THR A 40 -10.05 -18.00 -27.16
C THR A 40 -9.98 -16.55 -26.70
N GLN A 41 -10.36 -15.62 -27.57
CA GLN A 41 -10.21 -14.19 -27.34
C GLN A 41 -11.37 -13.64 -26.50
N ASP A 42 -11.60 -14.24 -25.33
CA ASP A 42 -12.60 -13.84 -24.33
C ASP A 42 -12.17 -14.26 -22.91
N GLU A 43 -13.03 -14.01 -21.92
CA GLU A 43 -12.80 -14.32 -20.49
C GLU A 43 -12.65 -15.81 -20.18
N THR A 44 -13.02 -16.69 -21.13
CA THR A 44 -12.84 -18.15 -20.99
C THR A 44 -11.50 -18.61 -21.55
N GLY A 45 -10.79 -17.74 -22.27
CA GLY A 45 -9.44 -17.94 -22.76
C GLY A 45 -8.36 -17.73 -21.68
N GLY A 46 -7.16 -18.19 -21.98
CA GLY A 46 -6.01 -18.04 -21.08
C GLY A 46 -5.71 -19.28 -20.25
N GLY A 47 -5.23 -19.04 -19.03
CA GLY A 47 -4.75 -20.06 -18.09
C GLY A 47 -3.27 -19.87 -17.73
N VAL A 48 -2.77 -20.76 -16.89
CA VAL A 48 -1.37 -20.74 -16.44
C VAL A 48 -0.53 -21.63 -17.36
N TYR A 49 0.57 -21.12 -17.89
CA TYR A 49 1.46 -21.87 -18.79
C TYR A 49 2.94 -21.61 -18.51
N TYR A 50 3.77 -22.56 -18.93
CA TYR A 50 5.18 -22.34 -19.21
C TYR A 50 5.38 -22.12 -20.71
N ILE A 51 6.22 -21.13 -21.07
CA ILE A 51 6.45 -20.73 -22.46
C ILE A 51 7.85 -21.13 -22.89
N TYR A 52 7.93 -21.92 -23.96
CA TYR A 52 9.14 -22.60 -24.42
C TYR A 52 9.64 -22.03 -25.76
N HIS A 53 10.89 -21.63 -25.84
CA HIS A 53 11.53 -21.13 -27.05
C HIS A 53 12.13 -22.26 -27.89
N VAL A 54 11.68 -22.41 -29.14
CA VAL A 54 11.95 -23.58 -30.00
C VAL A 54 13.44 -23.73 -30.34
N ALA A 55 14.13 -22.63 -30.66
CA ALA A 55 15.50 -22.71 -31.15
C ALA A 55 16.54 -22.85 -30.03
N THR A 56 16.33 -22.18 -28.88
CA THR A 56 17.23 -22.32 -27.72
C THR A 56 16.86 -23.52 -26.85
N GLN A 57 15.66 -24.08 -27.03
CA GLN A 57 15.12 -25.19 -26.26
C GLN A 57 14.99 -24.88 -24.75
N LYS A 58 14.68 -23.63 -24.40
CA LYS A 58 14.62 -23.09 -23.02
C LYS A 58 13.27 -22.44 -22.71
N PHE A 59 12.99 -22.17 -21.44
CA PHE A 59 11.74 -21.60 -20.94
C PHE A 59 11.86 -20.13 -20.51
N MET A 60 10.76 -19.39 -20.54
CA MET A 60 10.66 -17.99 -20.10
C MET A 60 10.72 -17.84 -18.56
N THR A 61 11.49 -16.87 -18.05
CA THR A 61 11.64 -16.55 -16.60
C THR A 61 12.18 -15.12 -16.38
N ASN A 62 12.21 -14.60 -15.14
CA ASN A 62 12.87 -13.33 -14.81
C ASN A 62 14.33 -13.53 -14.34
N GLY A 63 15.20 -12.56 -14.63
CA GLY A 63 16.61 -12.60 -14.30
C GLY A 63 17.35 -11.31 -14.62
N ASP A 64 18.67 -11.41 -14.72
CA ASP A 64 19.58 -10.31 -15.06
C ASP A 64 19.92 -10.34 -16.56
N TRP A 65 19.79 -9.20 -17.24
CA TRP A 65 20.19 -9.08 -18.65
C TRP A 65 20.84 -7.73 -18.98
N LYS A 66 20.06 -6.66 -19.18
CA LYS A 66 20.58 -5.35 -19.62
C LYS A 66 20.84 -4.41 -18.46
N ASN A 67 19.98 -4.44 -17.45
CA ASN A 67 20.02 -3.51 -16.32
C ASN A 67 20.35 -4.19 -14.99
N ASN A 68 20.29 -5.53 -14.93
CA ASN A 68 20.62 -6.35 -13.75
C ASN A 68 19.72 -6.03 -12.53
N TRP A 69 18.42 -5.89 -12.77
CA TRP A 69 17.42 -5.61 -11.73
C TRP A 69 16.75 -6.87 -11.19
N LYS A 70 17.09 -8.04 -11.73
CA LYS A 70 16.38 -9.30 -11.51
C LYS A 70 14.90 -9.30 -11.92
N THR A 71 14.38 -8.21 -12.50
CA THR A 71 13.01 -8.11 -13.03
C THR A 71 12.95 -8.32 -14.56
N GLU A 72 14.08 -8.55 -15.25
CA GLU A 72 14.14 -8.61 -16.72
C GLU A 72 13.82 -10.01 -17.28
N LEU A 73 13.12 -10.10 -18.41
CA LEU A 73 12.73 -11.39 -19.02
C LEU A 73 13.90 -12.06 -19.76
N VAL A 74 14.15 -13.33 -19.43
CA VAL A 74 15.22 -14.16 -20.01
C VAL A 74 14.69 -15.58 -20.32
N VAL A 75 15.43 -16.35 -21.13
CA VAL A 75 15.23 -17.79 -21.27
C VAL A 75 16.21 -18.58 -20.41
N GLY A 76 15.67 -19.51 -19.63
CA GLY A 76 16.41 -20.39 -18.73
C GLY A 76 16.03 -21.86 -18.89
N ASP A 77 16.80 -22.75 -18.28
CA ASP A 77 16.46 -24.18 -18.23
C ASP A 77 15.28 -24.48 -17.28
N GLU A 78 14.99 -23.50 -16.40
CA GLU A 78 13.81 -23.44 -15.54
C GLU A 78 12.96 -22.23 -15.93
N GLY A 79 11.65 -22.44 -16.02
CA GLY A 79 10.70 -21.39 -16.34
C GLY A 79 9.95 -20.93 -15.09
N GLN A 80 9.23 -19.83 -15.21
CA GLN A 80 8.20 -19.44 -14.24
C GLN A 80 6.82 -19.55 -14.86
N GLU A 81 5.82 -19.74 -13.99
CA GLU A 81 4.42 -19.70 -14.38
C GLU A 81 4.05 -18.32 -14.91
N ILE A 82 3.47 -18.32 -16.11
CA ILE A 82 2.89 -17.13 -16.71
C ILE A 82 1.38 -17.31 -16.70
N THR A 83 0.69 -16.44 -15.99
CA THR A 83 -0.76 -16.33 -16.07
C THR A 83 -1.11 -15.58 -17.35
N LEU A 84 -1.76 -16.27 -18.27
CA LEU A 84 -2.27 -15.69 -19.51
C LEU A 84 -3.71 -15.27 -19.26
N SER A 85 -4.02 -13.98 -19.40
CA SER A 85 -5.39 -13.47 -19.40
C SER A 85 -5.63 -12.68 -20.69
N TYR A 86 -6.82 -12.81 -21.27
CA TYR A 86 -7.20 -12.01 -22.43
C TYR A 86 -7.87 -10.72 -21.99
N GLY A 87 -7.51 -9.59 -22.57
CA GLY A 87 -8.17 -8.34 -22.27
C GLY A 87 -7.45 -7.12 -22.81
N GLU A 88 -7.81 -5.98 -22.26
CA GLU A 88 -7.26 -4.68 -22.64
C GLU A 88 -6.01 -4.38 -21.81
N ASP A 89 -5.20 -3.44 -22.27
CA ASP A 89 -4.05 -2.94 -21.50
C ASP A 89 -4.59 -2.23 -20.27
N TYR A 90 -4.08 -2.52 -19.05
CA TYR A 90 -4.61 -1.87 -17.85
C TYR A 90 -4.47 -0.34 -17.88
N GLU A 91 -3.53 0.18 -18.68
CA GLU A 91 -3.18 1.60 -18.72
C GLU A 91 -3.55 2.23 -20.06
N LEU A 92 -3.09 1.62 -21.16
CA LEU A 92 -3.21 2.22 -22.49
C LEU A 92 -4.66 2.29 -22.99
N VAL A 93 -5.55 1.42 -22.51
CA VAL A 93 -6.98 1.44 -22.90
C VAL A 93 -7.70 2.69 -22.40
N ARG A 94 -7.22 3.27 -21.29
CA ARG A 94 -7.83 4.42 -20.61
C ARG A 94 -7.08 5.72 -20.86
N ARG A 95 -6.08 5.74 -21.75
CA ARG A 95 -5.46 7.00 -22.17
C ARG A 95 -6.44 7.83 -23.03
N PRO A 96 -6.32 9.16 -23.06
CA PRO A 96 -7.19 10.02 -23.87
C PRO A 96 -7.17 9.67 -25.36
N GLU A 97 -8.26 9.89 -26.11
CA GLU A 97 -8.38 9.48 -27.52
C GLU A 97 -7.28 10.02 -28.45
N GLY A 98 -6.68 11.16 -28.10
CA GLY A 98 -5.56 11.77 -28.83
C GLY A 98 -4.17 11.35 -28.37
N ASP A 99 -4.06 10.55 -27.31
CA ASP A 99 -2.77 10.02 -26.85
C ASP A 99 -2.23 9.03 -27.89
N PRO A 100 -1.00 9.25 -28.39
CA PRO A 100 -0.43 8.40 -29.43
C PRO A 100 -0.23 6.95 -28.98
N ASP A 101 -0.21 6.66 -27.68
CA ASP A 101 -0.06 5.31 -27.13
C ASP A 101 -1.40 4.67 -26.73
N ARG A 102 -2.54 5.40 -26.80
CA ARG A 102 -3.84 4.83 -26.45
C ARG A 102 -4.16 3.63 -27.35
N THR A 103 -4.63 2.54 -26.75
CA THR A 103 -5.14 1.39 -27.49
C THR A 103 -6.29 0.71 -26.77
N THR A 104 -7.44 0.58 -27.45
CA THR A 104 -8.57 -0.26 -27.00
C THR A 104 -8.47 -1.70 -27.53
N ALA A 105 -7.34 -2.02 -28.17
CA ALA A 105 -7.15 -3.34 -28.73
C ALA A 105 -7.02 -4.36 -27.59
N LYS A 106 -7.57 -5.54 -27.80
CA LYS A 106 -7.48 -6.64 -26.84
C LYS A 106 -6.35 -7.57 -27.23
N GLY A 107 -5.49 -7.85 -26.27
CA GLY A 107 -4.34 -8.73 -26.41
C GLY A 107 -4.25 -9.69 -25.24
N TRP A 108 -3.23 -10.54 -25.31
CA TRP A 108 -2.85 -11.37 -24.17
C TRP A 108 -2.03 -10.55 -23.20
N ARG A 109 -2.46 -10.54 -21.94
CA ARG A 109 -1.69 -10.08 -20.78
C ARG A 109 -0.97 -11.29 -20.21
N MET A 110 0.31 -11.11 -19.90
CA MET A 110 1.19 -12.16 -19.39
C MET A 110 1.66 -11.72 -18.01
N SER A 111 1.17 -12.33 -16.93
CA SER A 111 1.45 -11.90 -15.55
C SER A 111 2.29 -12.95 -14.81
N MET A 112 3.36 -12.49 -14.16
CA MET A 112 4.29 -13.31 -13.38
C MET A 112 4.11 -12.97 -11.89
N MET A 113 3.09 -13.58 -11.27
CA MET A 113 2.61 -13.21 -9.93
C MET A 113 3.64 -13.35 -8.81
N ASN A 114 4.57 -14.30 -8.94
CA ASN A 114 5.66 -14.50 -7.98
C ASN A 114 6.87 -13.58 -8.25
N GLY A 115 6.78 -12.70 -9.25
CA GLY A 115 7.79 -11.69 -9.55
C GLY A 115 7.70 -10.47 -8.62
N PRO A 116 8.79 -9.70 -8.44
CA PRO A 116 8.78 -8.50 -7.59
C PRO A 116 7.94 -7.35 -8.17
N THR A 117 7.28 -6.55 -7.31
CA THR A 117 6.52 -5.33 -7.71
C THR A 117 6.68 -4.16 -6.72
N ASN A 118 6.67 -2.93 -7.25
CA ASN A 118 6.64 -1.67 -6.48
C ASN A 118 5.28 -0.95 -6.56
N GLY A 119 4.46 -1.29 -7.56
CA GLY A 119 3.20 -0.61 -7.88
C GLY A 119 1.96 -1.47 -7.64
N GLY A 120 2.13 -2.76 -7.32
CA GLY A 120 1.04 -3.71 -7.15
C GLY A 120 0.67 -4.49 -8.42
N TYR A 121 1.25 -4.18 -9.59
CA TYR A 121 1.06 -4.95 -10.84
C TYR A 121 2.24 -5.89 -11.13
N HIS A 122 1.98 -7.00 -11.84
CA HIS A 122 2.95 -8.09 -12.13
C HIS A 122 3.04 -8.47 -13.62
N GLU A 123 2.51 -7.64 -14.51
CA GLU A 123 2.49 -7.86 -15.95
C GLU A 123 3.87 -7.73 -16.60
N LEU A 124 4.15 -8.60 -17.58
CA LEU A 124 5.27 -8.47 -18.49
C LEU A 124 5.04 -7.28 -19.43
N PHE A 125 5.86 -6.24 -19.27
CA PHE A 125 5.77 -5.01 -20.04
C PHE A 125 7.06 -4.67 -20.76
N ILE A 126 6.99 -4.04 -21.93
CA ILE A 126 8.17 -3.45 -22.57
C ILE A 126 8.52 -2.12 -21.91
N ARG A 127 9.72 -2.04 -21.36
CA ARG A 127 10.31 -0.77 -20.93
C ARG A 127 11.02 -0.09 -22.09
N GLU A 128 10.41 0.96 -22.62
CA GLU A 128 10.89 1.73 -23.79
C GLU A 128 12.36 2.18 -23.64
N ALA A 129 12.75 2.71 -22.48
CA ALA A 129 14.09 3.28 -22.27
C ALA A 129 15.24 2.25 -22.36
N SER A 130 14.97 0.95 -22.15
CA SER A 130 15.99 -0.11 -22.20
C SER A 130 15.72 -1.19 -23.25
N MET A 131 14.53 -1.16 -23.88
CA MET A 131 14.07 -2.20 -24.81
C MET A 131 14.22 -3.60 -24.19
N ALA A 132 13.77 -3.72 -22.95
CA ALA A 132 13.75 -4.95 -22.17
C ALA A 132 12.30 -5.23 -21.74
N ILE A 133 11.98 -6.49 -21.51
CA ILE A 133 10.70 -6.86 -20.89
C ILE A 133 10.93 -6.97 -19.38
N CYS A 134 10.06 -6.35 -18.58
CA CYS A 134 10.15 -6.31 -17.11
C CYS A 134 8.83 -6.76 -16.46
N VAL A 135 8.85 -7.12 -15.17
CA VAL A 135 7.72 -7.69 -14.41
C VAL A 135 7.10 -6.71 -13.38
N ASP A 136 7.75 -5.57 -13.10
CA ASP A 136 7.37 -4.58 -12.07
C ASP A 136 6.59 -3.37 -12.64
N HIS A 137 5.44 -3.64 -13.22
CA HIS A 137 4.60 -2.63 -13.87
C HIS A 137 4.04 -1.59 -12.86
N ASN A 138 4.00 -0.29 -13.21
CA ASN A 138 3.33 0.78 -12.43
C ASN A 138 2.93 1.95 -13.35
N LYS A 139 1.85 1.77 -14.12
CA LYS A 139 1.38 2.69 -15.17
C LYS A 139 2.35 2.95 -16.34
N GLN A 140 3.27 2.02 -16.64
CA GLN A 140 4.36 2.28 -17.60
C GLN A 140 4.60 1.12 -18.59
N GLY A 141 4.85 1.45 -19.85
CA GLY A 141 5.14 0.47 -20.90
C GLY A 141 3.90 -0.16 -21.53
N HIS A 142 4.11 -1.21 -22.33
CA HIS A 142 3.10 -1.86 -23.15
C HIS A 142 3.00 -3.34 -22.76
N ILE A 143 1.79 -3.83 -22.46
CA ILE A 143 1.58 -5.19 -21.91
C ILE A 143 0.80 -6.13 -22.82
N LEU A 144 0.33 -5.65 -23.98
CA LEU A 144 -0.52 -6.45 -24.87
C LEU A 144 0.27 -7.22 -25.91
N TRP A 145 0.16 -8.54 -25.80
CA TRP A 145 0.86 -9.48 -26.66
C TRP A 145 -0.10 -10.14 -27.66
N LYS A 146 0.35 -10.29 -28.90
CA LYS A 146 -0.27 -11.13 -29.93
C LYS A 146 0.47 -12.45 -30.02
N ILE A 147 -0.28 -13.54 -29.90
CA ILE A 147 0.23 -14.90 -30.00
C ILE A 147 -0.32 -15.51 -31.29
N THR A 148 0.56 -15.83 -32.26
CA THR A 148 0.16 -16.26 -33.60
C THR A 148 0.66 -17.65 -33.91
N LYS A 149 -0.26 -18.59 -34.16
CA LYS A 149 0.07 -19.93 -34.62
C LYS A 149 0.64 -19.89 -36.05
N GLN A 150 1.72 -20.62 -36.29
CA GLN A 150 2.41 -20.77 -37.57
C GLN A 150 2.00 -22.09 -38.26
N ASP A 151 2.26 -22.21 -39.56
CA ASP A 151 1.92 -23.41 -40.36
C ASP A 151 2.62 -24.70 -39.86
N ASP A 152 3.75 -24.54 -39.17
CA ASP A 152 4.53 -25.62 -38.56
C ASP A 152 4.06 -25.99 -37.14
N GLY A 153 3.00 -25.33 -36.63
CA GLY A 153 2.45 -25.55 -35.30
C GLY A 153 3.15 -24.79 -34.17
N ASN A 154 4.17 -23.99 -34.48
CA ASN A 154 4.80 -23.08 -33.52
C ASN A 154 3.95 -21.82 -33.29
N TYR A 155 4.31 -21.04 -32.29
CA TYR A 155 3.69 -19.77 -31.98
C TYR A 155 4.73 -18.66 -32.06
N ARG A 156 4.38 -17.53 -32.66
CA ARG A 156 5.18 -16.31 -32.56
C ARG A 156 4.46 -15.32 -31.68
N ILE A 157 5.19 -14.80 -30.70
CA ILE A 157 4.70 -13.78 -29.79
C ILE A 157 5.29 -12.47 -30.28
N LYS A 158 4.48 -11.43 -30.33
CA LYS A 158 4.94 -10.07 -30.56
C LYS A 158 4.03 -9.12 -29.81
N ILE A 159 4.43 -7.86 -29.69
CA ILE A 159 3.47 -6.84 -29.33
C ILE A 159 2.32 -6.85 -30.34
N LEU A 160 1.12 -6.59 -29.83
CA LEU A 160 -0.10 -6.49 -30.61
C LEU A 160 0.12 -5.67 -31.89
N ASP A 161 -0.38 -6.15 -33.03
CA ASP A 161 -0.08 -5.53 -34.33
C ASP A 161 -0.56 -4.07 -34.39
N GLU A 162 -1.65 -3.80 -33.69
CA GLU A 162 -2.32 -2.52 -33.54
C GLU A 162 -1.58 -1.54 -32.62
N ASP A 163 -0.54 -1.98 -31.91
CA ASP A 163 0.24 -1.12 -31.02
C ASP A 163 0.95 0.01 -31.79
N THR A 164 0.87 1.21 -31.26
CA THR A 164 1.29 2.43 -31.95
C THR A 164 2.79 2.69 -31.88
N LYS A 165 3.49 2.11 -30.89
CA LYS A 165 4.94 2.26 -30.68
C LYS A 165 5.72 1.08 -31.22
N PHE A 166 5.21 -0.14 -31.04
CA PHE A 166 5.92 -1.38 -31.35
C PHE A 166 5.12 -2.31 -32.29
N GLY A 167 3.94 -1.91 -32.77
CA GLY A 167 3.12 -2.69 -33.71
C GLY A 167 3.56 -2.56 -35.18
N VAL A 168 2.77 -3.12 -36.10
CA VAL A 168 3.21 -3.35 -37.49
C VAL A 168 3.42 -2.09 -38.32
N ASN A 169 2.71 -1.02 -37.97
CA ASN A 169 2.76 0.26 -38.70
C ASN A 169 3.64 1.29 -37.98
N ALA A 170 4.09 0.99 -36.76
CA ALA A 170 4.86 1.91 -35.94
C ALA A 170 6.24 2.22 -36.55
N SER A 171 6.74 3.44 -36.35
CA SER A 171 8.06 3.90 -36.82
C SER A 171 8.32 3.64 -38.32
N GLY A 172 7.31 3.81 -39.18
CA GLY A 172 7.43 3.57 -40.61
C GLY A 172 7.46 2.08 -41.00
N GLY A 173 6.94 1.21 -40.13
CA GLY A 173 6.92 -0.24 -40.31
C GLY A 173 8.18 -0.94 -39.78
N LEU A 174 8.97 -0.27 -38.92
CA LEU A 174 10.20 -0.81 -38.35
C LEU A 174 9.96 -2.14 -37.60
N TYR A 175 8.84 -2.23 -36.88
CA TYR A 175 8.51 -3.40 -36.05
C TYR A 175 7.56 -4.39 -36.74
N LYS A 176 7.30 -4.23 -38.05
CA LYS A 176 6.39 -5.09 -38.81
C LYS A 176 6.75 -6.57 -38.71
N ASN A 177 8.05 -6.85 -38.82
CA ASN A 177 8.59 -8.20 -38.76
C ASN A 177 9.25 -8.49 -37.41
N ALA A 178 9.03 -7.62 -36.41
CA ALA A 178 9.61 -7.78 -35.09
C ALA A 178 8.74 -8.72 -34.24
N TYR A 179 9.38 -9.69 -33.61
CA TYR A 179 8.76 -10.63 -32.69
C TYR A 179 9.55 -10.72 -31.40
N MET A 180 8.88 -11.12 -30.34
CA MET A 180 9.54 -11.58 -29.12
C MET A 180 10.44 -12.76 -29.51
N GLY A 181 11.73 -12.65 -29.22
CA GLY A 181 12.70 -13.61 -29.69
C GLY A 181 14.03 -13.50 -28.98
N VAL A 182 14.88 -14.49 -29.22
CA VAL A 182 16.22 -14.55 -28.63
C VAL A 182 17.24 -14.44 -29.75
N ASN A 183 18.20 -13.53 -29.60
CA ASN A 183 19.27 -13.38 -30.57
C ASN A 183 20.28 -14.53 -30.46
N GLU A 184 21.03 -14.80 -31.53
CA GLU A 184 22.03 -15.86 -31.52
C GLU A 184 23.07 -15.63 -30.40
N GLY A 185 23.21 -16.60 -29.49
CA GLY A 185 24.17 -16.56 -28.39
C GLY A 185 23.73 -15.78 -27.15
N GLU A 186 22.50 -15.25 -27.09
CA GLU A 186 21.96 -14.52 -25.94
C GLU A 186 20.96 -15.36 -25.12
N THR A 187 20.70 -14.94 -23.88
CA THR A 187 19.62 -15.48 -23.02
C THR A 187 18.50 -14.47 -22.79
N GLY A 188 18.74 -13.19 -23.04
CA GLY A 188 17.72 -12.15 -22.89
C GLY A 188 16.62 -12.29 -23.93
N VAL A 189 15.37 -12.12 -23.49
CA VAL A 189 14.23 -12.09 -24.41
C VAL A 189 14.09 -10.68 -24.95
N ASN A 190 14.40 -10.52 -26.23
CA ASN A 190 14.24 -9.26 -26.92
C ASN A 190 12.75 -9.08 -27.29
N PRO A 191 12.11 -7.97 -26.91
CA PRO A 191 10.70 -7.76 -27.20
C PRO A 191 10.37 -7.53 -28.69
N VAL A 192 11.34 -7.04 -29.48
CA VAL A 192 11.12 -6.58 -30.86
C VAL A 192 12.26 -7.01 -31.80
N LEU A 193 12.56 -8.31 -31.86
CA LEU A 193 13.61 -8.86 -32.72
C LEU A 193 13.13 -9.00 -34.18
N ASP A 194 13.80 -8.34 -35.13
CA ASP A 194 13.61 -8.52 -36.58
C ASP A 194 14.88 -9.10 -37.22
N THR A 195 14.77 -10.29 -37.80
CA THR A 195 15.88 -11.00 -38.43
C THR A 195 16.35 -10.39 -39.74
N ASN A 196 15.66 -9.37 -40.26
CA ASN A 196 16.12 -8.60 -41.41
C ASN A 196 17.03 -7.42 -41.02
N MET A 197 17.16 -7.14 -39.71
CA MET A 197 18.04 -6.07 -39.20
C MET A 197 19.45 -6.57 -38.93
N ALA A 198 20.44 -5.71 -39.21
CA ALA A 198 21.84 -6.01 -39.00
C ALA A 198 22.13 -6.27 -37.51
N GLY A 199 22.73 -7.41 -37.20
CA GLY A 199 23.00 -7.88 -35.82
C GLY A 199 21.95 -8.84 -35.25
N PHE A 200 20.86 -9.09 -35.98
CA PHE A 200 19.77 -10.00 -35.59
C PHE A 200 19.47 -11.09 -36.61
N GLU A 201 20.30 -11.24 -37.65
CA GLU A 201 20.04 -12.11 -38.81
C GLU A 201 19.81 -13.58 -38.45
N ASN A 202 20.40 -14.01 -37.33
CA ASN A 202 20.33 -15.38 -36.82
C ASN A 202 19.37 -15.51 -35.62
N GLY A 203 18.66 -14.44 -35.26
CA GLY A 203 17.68 -14.46 -34.18
C GLY A 203 16.53 -15.43 -34.43
N GLN A 204 15.94 -15.90 -33.34
CA GLN A 204 14.95 -16.98 -33.35
C GLN A 204 13.68 -16.52 -32.64
N LEU A 205 12.53 -16.89 -33.21
CA LEU A 205 11.24 -16.23 -32.91
C LEU A 205 10.13 -17.20 -32.50
N ASP A 206 10.38 -18.50 -32.60
CA ASP A 206 9.33 -19.52 -32.47
C ASP A 206 9.24 -20.00 -31.02
N TRP A 207 8.01 -20.05 -30.52
CA TRP A 207 7.63 -20.42 -29.16
C TRP A 207 6.60 -21.55 -29.18
N LYS A 208 6.47 -22.26 -28.07
CA LYS A 208 5.41 -23.23 -27.82
C LYS A 208 4.95 -23.15 -26.37
N PHE A 209 3.73 -23.62 -26.11
CA PHE A 209 3.11 -23.55 -24.79
C PHE A 209 3.03 -24.93 -24.17
N VAL A 210 3.21 -24.93 -22.85
CA VAL A 210 3.25 -26.14 -22.04
C VAL A 210 2.39 -25.89 -20.81
N THR A 211 1.45 -26.78 -20.51
CA THR A 211 0.68 -26.70 -19.26
C THR A 211 1.61 -27.00 -18.08
N PRO A 212 1.27 -26.58 -16.85
CA PRO A 212 2.04 -26.96 -15.66
C PRO A 212 2.28 -28.48 -15.58
N GLU A 213 1.26 -29.29 -15.88
CA GLU A 213 1.37 -30.75 -15.87
C GLU A 213 2.35 -31.27 -16.93
N ALA A 214 2.23 -30.82 -18.19
CA ALA A 214 3.13 -31.26 -19.27
C ALA A 214 4.57 -30.77 -19.08
N TYR A 215 4.75 -29.60 -18.45
CA TYR A 215 6.06 -29.06 -18.09
C TYR A 215 6.73 -29.95 -17.07
N ASN A 216 5.99 -30.29 -16.01
CA ASN A 216 6.44 -31.22 -14.99
C ASN A 216 6.80 -32.59 -15.60
N VAL A 217 5.98 -33.14 -16.50
CA VAL A 217 6.26 -34.42 -17.20
C VAL A 217 7.53 -34.34 -18.05
N TYR A 218 7.72 -33.28 -18.81
CA TYR A 218 8.91 -33.15 -19.65
C TYR A 218 10.19 -33.01 -18.82
N LYS A 219 10.14 -32.22 -17.75
CA LYS A 219 11.26 -32.10 -16.81
C LYS A 219 11.56 -33.44 -16.17
N ALA A 220 10.53 -34.20 -15.77
CA ALA A 220 10.66 -35.57 -15.31
C ALA A 220 11.32 -36.49 -16.36
N LYS A 221 10.86 -36.45 -17.61
CA LYS A 221 11.39 -37.34 -18.66
C LYS A 221 12.81 -37.00 -19.07
N LYS A 222 13.22 -35.73 -19.03
CA LYS A 222 14.62 -35.35 -19.26
C LYS A 222 15.52 -35.97 -18.20
N LYS A 223 15.10 -35.94 -16.95
CA LYS A 223 15.79 -36.70 -15.88
C LYS A 223 15.80 -38.20 -16.19
N LEU A 224 14.74 -38.77 -16.79
CA LEU A 224 14.66 -40.23 -17.06
C LEU A 224 15.57 -40.64 -18.22
N GLN A 225 15.67 -39.81 -19.26
CA GLN A 225 16.61 -39.97 -20.37
C GLN A 225 18.05 -40.06 -19.86
N GLU A 226 18.44 -39.14 -18.97
CA GLU A 226 19.76 -39.13 -18.34
C GLU A 226 20.04 -40.46 -17.62
N GLN A 227 19.03 -41.04 -16.97
CA GLN A 227 19.16 -42.34 -16.31
C GLN A 227 19.20 -43.52 -17.30
N LEU A 228 18.43 -43.49 -18.39
CA LEU A 228 18.49 -44.53 -19.43
C LEU A 228 19.86 -44.58 -20.12
N ASP A 229 20.46 -43.42 -20.39
CA ASP A 229 21.84 -43.32 -20.86
C ASP A 229 22.84 -43.88 -19.84
N ALA A 230 22.63 -43.55 -18.56
CA ALA A 230 23.43 -44.08 -17.48
C ALA A 230 23.33 -45.62 -17.36
N ALA A 231 22.17 -46.20 -17.69
CA ALA A 231 21.95 -47.65 -17.72
C ALA A 231 22.77 -48.35 -18.81
N ASP A 232 22.76 -47.79 -20.01
CA ASP A 232 23.52 -48.32 -21.15
C ASP A 232 25.02 -48.28 -20.88
N VAL A 233 25.50 -47.20 -20.26
CA VAL A 233 26.90 -47.07 -19.83
C VAL A 233 27.22 -48.08 -18.71
N ALA A 234 26.28 -48.32 -17.78
CA ALA A 234 26.42 -49.29 -16.71
C ALA A 234 26.42 -50.75 -17.19
N GLY A 235 25.86 -51.02 -18.37
CA GLY A 235 25.56 -52.38 -18.82
C GLY A 235 24.36 -53.00 -18.10
N PHE A 236 23.46 -52.19 -17.56
CA PHE A 236 22.20 -52.63 -16.96
C PHE A 236 21.17 -52.89 -18.06
N ASP A 237 20.79 -54.15 -18.26
CA ASP A 237 19.98 -54.61 -19.40
C ASP A 237 18.47 -54.72 -19.11
N LYS A 238 18.04 -54.45 -17.87
CA LYS A 238 16.63 -54.52 -17.43
C LYS A 238 15.92 -53.17 -17.50
N ILE A 239 16.03 -52.49 -18.63
CA ILE A 239 15.46 -51.14 -18.83
C ILE A 239 14.10 -51.15 -19.55
N ALA A 240 13.52 -52.32 -19.83
CA ALA A 240 12.36 -52.45 -20.72
C ALA A 240 11.13 -51.64 -20.26
N ASP A 241 10.83 -51.64 -18.96
CA ASP A 241 9.66 -50.95 -18.41
C ASP A 241 9.89 -49.43 -18.34
N TYR A 242 11.10 -48.98 -17.95
CA TYR A 242 11.49 -47.58 -17.97
C TYR A 242 11.54 -47.00 -19.40
N ALA A 243 12.04 -47.78 -20.34
CA ALA A 243 12.01 -47.47 -21.76
C ALA A 243 10.57 -47.36 -22.27
N ALA A 244 9.67 -48.26 -21.83
CA ALA A 244 8.26 -48.20 -22.20
C ALA A 244 7.60 -46.94 -21.64
N LEU A 245 7.87 -46.57 -20.39
CA LEU A 245 7.33 -45.37 -19.72
C LEU A 245 7.90 -44.07 -20.30
N TYR A 246 9.20 -44.03 -20.59
CA TYR A 246 9.85 -42.92 -21.29
C TYR A 246 9.17 -42.63 -22.64
N ASN A 247 8.92 -43.70 -23.41
CA ASN A 247 8.24 -43.64 -24.71
C ASN A 247 6.71 -43.51 -24.63
N ARG A 248 6.12 -43.62 -23.42
CA ARG A 248 4.67 -43.58 -23.24
C ARG A 248 4.14 -42.15 -23.36
N THR A 249 3.11 -41.95 -24.17
CA THR A 249 2.57 -40.62 -24.48
C THR A 249 1.67 -40.04 -23.41
N ASP A 250 1.09 -40.87 -22.53
CA ASP A 250 0.14 -40.52 -21.48
C ASP A 250 0.71 -40.68 -20.06
N ALA A 251 2.03 -40.65 -19.90
CA ALA A 251 2.67 -40.70 -18.59
C ALA A 251 2.50 -39.39 -17.81
N THR A 252 2.22 -39.47 -16.51
CA THR A 252 2.18 -38.29 -15.62
C THR A 252 3.59 -37.88 -15.18
N ALA A 253 3.74 -36.68 -14.62
CA ALA A 253 5.04 -36.18 -14.20
C ALA A 253 5.57 -37.05 -13.07
N GLU A 254 4.67 -37.40 -12.17
CA GLU A 254 4.92 -38.18 -10.98
C GLU A 254 5.32 -39.62 -11.33
N GLU A 255 4.62 -40.28 -12.26
CA GLU A 255 5.00 -41.62 -12.75
C GLU A 255 6.41 -41.62 -13.35
N VAL A 256 6.74 -40.59 -14.13
CA VAL A 256 8.06 -40.47 -14.76
C VAL A 256 9.12 -40.11 -13.74
N GLU A 257 8.87 -39.18 -12.81
CA GLU A 257 9.80 -38.84 -11.74
C GLU A 257 10.08 -40.04 -10.84
N GLN A 258 9.05 -40.82 -10.53
CA GLN A 258 9.22 -42.09 -9.84
C GLN A 258 10.10 -43.05 -10.66
N ALA A 259 9.89 -43.14 -11.96
CA ALA A 259 10.72 -43.98 -12.83
C ALA A 259 12.16 -43.48 -13.03
N VAL A 260 12.40 -42.18 -12.93
CA VAL A 260 13.76 -41.60 -12.88
C VAL A 260 14.47 -42.16 -11.68
N GLU A 261 13.85 -42.03 -10.52
CA GLU A 261 14.41 -42.49 -9.26
C GLU A 261 14.54 -44.02 -9.25
N ASP A 262 13.52 -44.76 -9.71
CA ASP A 262 13.55 -46.22 -9.78
C ASP A 262 14.63 -46.73 -10.74
N LEU A 263 14.76 -46.18 -11.95
CA LEU A 263 15.79 -46.59 -12.91
C LEU A 263 17.18 -46.24 -12.40
N LYS A 264 17.34 -45.03 -11.86
CA LYS A 264 18.56 -44.61 -11.17
C LYS A 264 18.91 -45.61 -10.08
N LEU A 265 17.97 -45.92 -9.19
CA LEU A 265 18.14 -46.92 -8.12
C LEU A 265 18.44 -48.31 -8.64
N ASP A 266 17.86 -48.73 -9.77
CA ASP A 266 18.06 -50.03 -10.39
C ASP A 266 19.43 -50.18 -11.05
N ILE A 267 19.91 -49.14 -11.74
CA ILE A 267 21.27 -49.07 -12.31
C ILE A 267 22.30 -49.12 -11.18
N LEU A 268 22.03 -48.37 -10.13
CA LEU A 268 22.87 -48.26 -8.97
C LEU A 268 22.82 -49.57 -8.18
N GLU A 269 21.67 -50.18 -7.94
CA GLU A 269 21.56 -51.51 -7.35
C GLU A 269 22.23 -52.56 -8.23
N PHE A 270 22.11 -52.50 -9.55
CA PHE A 270 22.83 -53.43 -10.43
C PHE A 270 24.35 -53.32 -10.25
N LYS A 271 24.89 -52.09 -10.29
CA LYS A 271 26.32 -51.81 -10.08
C LYS A 271 26.80 -52.20 -8.69
N TYR A 272 25.95 -52.00 -7.69
CA TYR A 272 26.35 -52.02 -6.29
C TYR A 272 25.69 -53.12 -5.44
N SER A 273 24.91 -54.02 -6.04
CA SER A 273 24.16 -55.11 -5.40
C SER A 273 25.05 -56.09 -4.61
N SER A 274 26.34 -56.13 -4.92
CA SER A 274 27.31 -56.95 -4.18
C SER A 274 27.93 -56.27 -2.95
N ALA A 275 27.62 -54.99 -2.71
CA ALA A 275 28.11 -54.22 -1.57
C ALA A 275 27.47 -54.66 -0.26
N THR A 276 28.31 -54.85 0.76
CA THR A 276 27.90 -55.05 2.16
C THR A 276 28.88 -54.33 3.07
N SER A 277 28.54 -54.11 4.34
CA SER A 277 29.46 -53.45 5.29
C SER A 277 30.81 -54.16 5.45
N GLY A 278 30.84 -55.48 5.29
CA GLY A 278 32.05 -56.31 5.29
C GLY A 278 32.76 -56.44 3.94
N LYS A 279 32.11 -55.99 2.86
CA LYS A 279 32.65 -55.94 1.49
C LYS A 279 32.14 -54.68 0.78
N PRO A 280 32.61 -53.48 1.20
CA PRO A 280 32.24 -52.24 0.54
C PRO A 280 32.69 -52.24 -0.91
N ILE A 281 32.00 -51.47 -1.75
CA ILE A 281 32.46 -51.13 -3.08
C ILE A 281 33.11 -49.75 -2.99
N GLU A 282 34.38 -49.65 -3.42
CA GLU A 282 35.07 -48.37 -3.54
C GLU A 282 34.38 -47.54 -4.61
N VAL A 283 34.05 -46.29 -4.27
CA VAL A 283 33.40 -45.31 -5.13
C VAL A 283 34.08 -43.95 -4.98
N THR A 284 35.38 -43.95 -4.67
CA THR A 284 36.17 -42.72 -4.46
C THR A 284 36.24 -41.89 -5.75
N GLU A 285 36.08 -42.53 -6.90
CA GLU A 285 35.96 -41.88 -8.21
C GLU A 285 34.73 -40.97 -8.35
N LEU A 286 33.73 -41.07 -7.45
CA LEU A 286 32.61 -40.14 -7.36
C LEU A 286 33.03 -38.78 -6.79
N ILE A 287 34.18 -38.72 -6.12
CA ILE A 287 34.75 -37.48 -5.61
C ILE A 287 35.66 -36.89 -6.71
N SER A 288 35.38 -35.67 -7.15
CA SER A 288 36.28 -34.93 -8.05
C SER A 288 37.51 -34.45 -7.28
N GLN A 289 38.71 -34.64 -7.86
CA GLN A 289 39.99 -34.22 -7.29
C GLN A 289 40.17 -34.62 -5.80
N PRO A 290 39.99 -35.90 -5.42
CA PRO A 290 39.95 -36.33 -4.02
C PRO A 290 41.27 -36.09 -3.25
N SER A 291 42.39 -36.00 -3.97
CA SER A 291 43.72 -35.67 -3.41
C SER A 291 44.29 -34.35 -3.93
N PHE A 292 43.46 -33.50 -4.56
CA PHE A 292 43.89 -32.21 -5.10
C PHE A 292 45.14 -32.26 -6.00
N ASN A 293 45.38 -33.36 -6.72
CA ASN A 293 46.61 -33.57 -7.48
C ASN A 293 46.76 -32.58 -8.65
N GLU A 294 45.65 -32.16 -9.26
CA GLU A 294 45.67 -31.25 -10.40
C GLU A 294 45.15 -29.87 -10.01
N SER A 295 44.00 -29.81 -9.33
CA SER A 295 43.35 -28.57 -8.91
C SER A 295 42.42 -28.79 -7.70
N THR A 296 41.66 -27.76 -7.33
CA THR A 296 40.54 -27.85 -6.37
C THR A 296 39.18 -27.81 -7.09
N ASP A 297 39.14 -28.11 -8.38
CA ASP A 297 37.91 -28.00 -9.17
C ASP A 297 36.87 -29.01 -8.70
N GLY A 298 35.62 -28.55 -8.61
CA GLY A 298 34.52 -29.30 -7.99
C GLY A 298 34.45 -29.16 -6.46
N TRP A 299 35.36 -28.42 -5.82
CA TRP A 299 35.30 -28.11 -4.39
C TRP A 299 34.95 -26.64 -4.14
N VAL A 300 33.94 -26.41 -3.30
CA VAL A 300 33.53 -25.09 -2.81
C VAL A 300 34.28 -24.80 -1.51
N THR A 301 35.04 -23.71 -1.50
CA THR A 301 35.77 -23.24 -0.32
C THR A 301 35.14 -21.97 0.25
N LYS A 302 35.03 -21.87 1.58
CA LYS A 302 34.55 -20.67 2.29
C LYS A 302 35.46 -20.40 3.48
N ARG A 303 35.73 -19.14 3.81
CA ARG A 303 36.47 -18.73 5.02
C ARG A 303 35.94 -17.43 5.59
N GLU A 304 36.07 -17.25 6.90
CA GLU A 304 35.91 -15.97 7.58
C GLU A 304 37.26 -15.22 7.62
N GLY A 305 37.26 -13.93 7.30
CA GLY A 305 38.48 -13.12 7.26
C GLY A 305 39.31 -13.24 5.96
N SER A 306 40.33 -12.39 5.83
CA SER A 306 41.14 -12.26 4.61
C SER A 306 42.64 -12.48 4.79
N SER A 307 43.14 -12.66 6.03
CA SER A 307 44.57 -12.93 6.30
C SER A 307 44.90 -14.42 6.23
N GLY A 308 46.20 -14.73 6.05
CA GLY A 308 46.72 -16.09 5.94
C GLY A 308 46.61 -16.74 4.55
N ASN A 309 47.35 -17.85 4.40
CA ASN A 309 47.43 -18.64 3.19
C ASN A 309 46.28 -19.65 3.14
N PHE A 310 45.23 -19.35 2.38
CA PHE A 310 44.08 -20.23 2.16
C PHE A 310 44.10 -20.73 0.71
N THR A 311 44.79 -21.84 0.47
CA THR A 311 45.10 -22.27 -0.89
C THR A 311 45.51 -23.73 -0.97
N ARG A 312 45.49 -24.25 -2.20
CA ARG A 312 46.09 -25.53 -2.55
C ARG A 312 47.63 -25.43 -2.52
N LYS A 313 48.30 -26.36 -1.84
CA LYS A 313 49.76 -26.43 -1.76
C LYS A 313 50.38 -27.44 -2.71
N ALA A 314 50.50 -27.04 -3.97
CA ALA A 314 51.12 -27.87 -5.00
C ALA A 314 52.61 -28.16 -4.72
N GLY A 315 53.01 -29.43 -4.82
CA GLY A 315 54.39 -29.91 -4.69
C GLY A 315 54.93 -30.02 -3.26
N ASP A 316 54.16 -29.60 -2.24
CA ASP A 316 54.49 -29.86 -0.85
C ASP A 316 54.05 -31.27 -0.45
N LYS A 317 54.90 -31.93 0.34
CA LYS A 317 54.75 -33.33 0.73
C LYS A 317 55.00 -33.54 2.21
N MET A 318 54.11 -34.32 2.83
CA MET A 318 54.20 -34.81 4.21
C MET A 318 53.80 -36.28 4.30
N ILE A 319 54.29 -36.98 5.32
CA ILE A 319 53.92 -38.37 5.60
C ILE A 319 52.96 -38.36 6.80
N ALA A 320 51.79 -38.95 6.63
CA ALA A 320 50.76 -39.10 7.64
C ALA A 320 51.14 -40.15 8.71
N SER A 321 50.35 -40.20 9.77
CA SER A 321 50.54 -41.07 10.93
C SER A 321 50.61 -42.57 10.63
N ASP A 322 50.01 -43.00 9.52
CA ASP A 322 49.98 -44.38 9.04
C ASP A 322 51.02 -44.68 7.93
N GLY A 323 51.87 -43.70 7.60
CA GLY A 323 52.85 -43.80 6.53
C GLY A 323 52.32 -43.41 5.15
N LYS A 324 51.06 -43.00 5.01
CA LYS A 324 50.51 -42.48 3.75
C LYS A 324 51.13 -41.13 3.41
N GLU A 325 51.54 -40.99 2.16
CA GLU A 325 52.01 -39.72 1.62
C GLU A 325 50.83 -38.80 1.29
N CYS A 326 50.86 -37.59 1.85
CA CYS A 326 49.94 -36.49 1.52
C CYS A 326 50.73 -35.43 0.75
N GLU A 327 50.30 -35.15 -0.48
CA GLU A 327 50.95 -34.25 -1.43
C GLU A 327 49.86 -33.41 -2.12
N ASN A 328 50.14 -32.14 -2.42
CA ASN A 328 49.19 -31.23 -3.10
C ASN A 328 47.94 -30.82 -2.30
N PHE A 329 47.94 -31.08 -0.99
CA PHE A 329 46.84 -30.84 -0.06
C PHE A 329 46.30 -29.40 -0.07
N PHE A 330 45.04 -29.24 0.33
CA PHE A 330 44.43 -27.93 0.54
C PHE A 330 44.67 -27.47 1.98
N GLU A 331 45.16 -26.25 2.17
CA GLU A 331 45.44 -25.72 3.51
C GLU A 331 44.78 -24.38 3.77
N TYR A 332 44.62 -24.13 5.07
CA TYR A 332 44.67 -22.79 5.60
C TYR A 332 45.84 -22.71 6.58
N TRP A 333 46.72 -21.71 6.44
CA TRP A 333 47.75 -21.35 7.40
C TRP A 333 47.67 -19.87 7.75
N THR A 334 47.74 -19.53 9.04
CA THR A 334 47.88 -18.16 9.55
C THR A 334 49.20 -18.02 10.31
N ASP A 335 49.77 -16.81 10.34
CA ASP A 335 51.00 -16.55 11.11
C ASP A 335 50.72 -16.88 12.58
N PRO A 336 51.56 -17.66 13.28
CA PRO A 336 51.37 -17.98 14.69
C PRO A 336 51.14 -16.75 15.60
N LYS A 337 51.64 -15.57 15.21
CA LYS A 337 51.42 -14.30 15.92
C LYS A 337 49.99 -13.76 15.77
N GLU A 338 49.30 -14.10 14.68
CA GLU A 338 47.89 -13.79 14.45
C GLU A 338 46.95 -14.73 15.23
N GLY A 339 47.51 -15.78 15.86
CA GLY A 339 46.79 -16.72 16.68
C GLY A 339 46.13 -17.84 15.88
N ASN A 340 45.00 -18.32 16.38
CA ASN A 340 44.26 -19.44 15.81
C ASN A 340 43.49 -19.05 14.54
N GLN A 341 43.18 -20.06 13.73
CA GLN A 341 42.46 -19.87 12.47
C GLN A 341 40.99 -19.49 12.68
N PRO A 342 40.43 -18.61 11.83
CA PRO A 342 38.99 -18.36 11.76
C PRO A 342 38.26 -19.56 11.11
N ASN A 343 36.92 -19.54 11.10
CA ASN A 343 36.13 -20.63 10.54
C ASN A 343 36.32 -20.73 9.02
N TRP A 344 36.38 -21.96 8.50
CA TRP A 344 36.48 -22.20 7.06
C TRP A 344 35.97 -23.58 6.67
N SER A 345 35.75 -23.81 5.38
CA SER A 345 35.34 -25.10 4.83
C SER A 345 35.85 -25.32 3.42
N ILE A 346 35.93 -26.60 3.04
CA ILE A 346 36.11 -27.10 1.68
C ILE A 346 35.16 -28.28 1.48
N THR A 347 34.17 -28.15 0.60
CA THR A 347 33.08 -29.12 0.43
C THR A 347 32.78 -29.41 -1.03
N GLN A 348 32.20 -30.57 -1.33
CA GLN A 348 31.81 -31.00 -2.67
C GLN A 348 30.44 -31.66 -2.61
N GLU A 349 29.54 -31.23 -3.49
CA GLU A 349 28.24 -31.87 -3.70
C GLU A 349 28.42 -33.09 -4.62
N LEU A 350 27.94 -34.24 -4.17
CA LEU A 350 27.88 -35.49 -4.92
C LEU A 350 26.42 -35.76 -5.31
N LYS A 351 26.24 -36.17 -6.57
CA LYS A 351 24.94 -36.54 -7.14
C LYS A 351 25.03 -37.96 -7.68
N ASP A 352 23.86 -38.51 -7.98
CA ASP A 352 23.70 -39.83 -8.58
C ASP A 352 24.28 -40.98 -7.75
N LEU A 353 24.24 -40.81 -6.43
CA LEU A 353 24.63 -41.82 -5.47
C LEU A 353 23.54 -42.91 -5.34
N PRO A 354 23.90 -44.20 -5.29
CA PRO A 354 22.97 -45.26 -4.90
C PRO A 354 22.34 -44.98 -3.54
N ASP A 355 21.02 -45.11 -3.38
CA ASP A 355 20.45 -45.08 -2.03
C ASP A 355 21.01 -46.24 -1.21
N GLY A 356 21.41 -45.94 0.01
CA GLY A 356 22.15 -46.87 0.84
C GLY A 356 23.17 -46.17 1.74
N LYS A 357 23.98 -46.97 2.41
CA LYS A 357 24.97 -46.49 3.38
C LYS A 357 26.34 -46.30 2.73
N TYR A 358 27.05 -45.24 3.11
CA TYR A 358 28.36 -44.87 2.61
C TYR A 358 29.37 -44.69 3.74
N ARG A 359 30.66 -44.76 3.41
CA ARG A 359 31.78 -44.35 4.27
C ARG A 359 32.66 -43.35 3.53
N LEU A 360 32.76 -42.13 4.07
CA LEU A 360 33.71 -41.11 3.63
C LEU A 360 34.98 -41.20 4.48
N GLY A 361 36.15 -41.06 3.86
CA GLY A 361 37.44 -40.90 4.54
C GLY A 361 38.18 -39.67 4.06
N ALA A 362 39.09 -39.14 4.87
CA ALA A 362 40.09 -38.13 4.47
C ALA A 362 41.28 -38.12 5.43
N TYR A 363 42.38 -37.52 4.99
CA TYR A 363 43.54 -37.23 5.82
C TYR A 363 43.52 -35.76 6.22
N ILE A 364 43.44 -35.49 7.51
CA ILE A 364 43.36 -34.13 8.05
C ILE A 364 44.63 -33.82 8.85
N MET A 365 45.21 -32.66 8.59
CA MET A 365 46.42 -32.17 9.25
C MET A 365 46.11 -31.16 10.34
N THR A 366 46.90 -31.23 11.40
CA THR A 366 47.06 -30.16 12.39
C THR A 366 48.54 -29.93 12.67
N ASN A 367 48.87 -28.77 13.24
CA ASN A 367 50.19 -28.51 13.82
C ASN A 367 50.19 -28.41 15.37
N VAL A 368 49.06 -28.76 16.01
CA VAL A 368 48.89 -28.65 17.46
C VAL A 368 49.54 -29.83 18.18
N LEU A 369 50.62 -29.56 18.91
CA LEU A 369 51.28 -30.52 19.78
C LEU A 369 50.47 -30.74 21.07
N ALA A 370 50.52 -31.96 21.62
CA ALA A 370 50.07 -32.22 22.98
C ALA A 370 51.15 -31.77 23.99
N GLN A 371 51.06 -30.54 24.49
CA GLN A 371 51.99 -29.97 25.48
C GLN A 371 51.26 -29.06 26.48
N GLY A 372 51.64 -29.15 27.76
CA GLY A 372 51.02 -28.39 28.85
C GLY A 372 49.54 -28.75 29.02
N ASP A 373 48.67 -27.74 29.07
CA ASP A 373 47.20 -27.91 29.18
C ASP A 373 46.52 -28.17 27.82
N VAL A 374 47.25 -28.14 26.70
CA VAL A 374 46.74 -28.46 25.37
C VAL A 374 46.87 -29.96 25.13
N THR A 375 45.75 -30.68 25.12
CA THR A 375 45.71 -32.14 24.94
C THR A 375 45.70 -32.59 23.48
N GLY A 376 45.36 -31.70 22.55
CA GLY A 376 45.28 -32.02 21.13
C GLY A 376 44.51 -30.97 20.30
N PRO A 377 44.34 -31.23 19.00
CA PRO A 377 43.53 -30.40 18.10
C PRO A 377 42.04 -30.42 18.45
N LYS A 378 41.36 -29.28 18.29
CA LYS A 378 39.90 -29.08 18.33
C LYS A 378 39.37 -28.35 17.11
N GLY A 379 38.08 -28.52 16.75
CA GLY A 379 37.38 -27.63 15.83
C GLY A 379 37.62 -27.92 14.34
N ARG A 380 37.89 -29.17 13.97
CA ARG A 380 38.08 -29.62 12.58
C ARG A 380 37.24 -30.86 12.34
N PHE A 381 36.43 -30.87 11.30
CA PHE A 381 35.48 -31.95 11.07
C PHE A 381 35.54 -32.43 9.63
N LEU A 382 35.52 -33.74 9.44
CA LEU A 382 35.09 -34.38 8.19
C LEU A 382 33.55 -34.44 8.20
N MET A 383 32.84 -34.11 7.11
CA MET A 383 31.36 -34.18 7.04
C MET A 383 30.81 -34.82 5.77
N ALA A 384 29.59 -35.33 5.91
CA ALA A 384 28.65 -35.61 4.82
C ALA A 384 27.24 -35.09 5.18
N LYS A 385 26.50 -34.53 4.23
CA LYS A 385 25.13 -34.00 4.38
C LYS A 385 24.23 -34.55 3.28
N THR A 386 23.11 -35.18 3.63
CA THR A 386 22.14 -35.77 2.68
C THR A 386 20.71 -35.37 3.03
N MET A 387 19.70 -35.87 2.29
CA MET A 387 18.29 -35.76 2.70
C MET A 387 18.00 -36.40 4.08
N ALA A 388 18.86 -37.31 4.54
CA ALA A 388 18.78 -37.89 5.88
C ALA A 388 19.46 -37.05 6.98
N GLY A 389 20.03 -35.88 6.63
CA GLY A 389 20.71 -34.96 7.56
C GLY A 389 22.24 -34.92 7.42
N GLU A 390 22.92 -34.23 8.34
CA GLU A 390 24.39 -34.04 8.34
C GLU A 390 25.09 -34.88 9.41
N VAL A 391 26.22 -35.50 9.04
CA VAL A 391 27.07 -36.33 9.89
C VAL A 391 28.49 -35.78 9.87
N ARG A 392 29.12 -35.61 11.05
CA ARG A 392 30.48 -35.08 11.21
C ARG A 392 31.39 -36.00 12.03
N LYS A 393 32.70 -35.98 11.76
CA LYS A 393 33.76 -36.62 12.57
C LYS A 393 34.88 -35.64 12.88
N GLU A 394 35.12 -35.34 14.16
CA GLU A 394 36.19 -34.43 14.59
C GLU A 394 37.58 -35.04 14.37
N ALA A 395 38.52 -34.23 13.90
CA ALA A 395 39.93 -34.56 13.74
C ALA A 395 40.72 -34.20 15.00
N ASP A 396 40.95 -35.20 15.85
CA ASP A 396 41.38 -35.07 17.26
C ASP A 396 42.81 -35.61 17.55
N VAL A 397 43.51 -36.16 16.56
CA VAL A 397 44.87 -36.72 16.73
C VAL A 397 45.93 -35.60 16.86
N PRO A 398 46.68 -35.52 17.98
CA PRO A 398 47.73 -34.51 18.17
C PRO A 398 48.89 -34.63 17.17
N ALA A 399 49.50 -33.48 16.85
CA ALA A 399 50.73 -33.44 16.07
C ALA A 399 51.93 -33.98 16.87
N ILE A 400 52.97 -34.41 16.14
CA ILE A 400 54.26 -34.82 16.68
C ILE A 400 55.29 -33.73 16.39
N GLU A 401 56.20 -33.48 17.33
CA GLU A 401 57.24 -32.46 17.19
C GLU A 401 58.12 -32.73 15.96
N ASN A 402 58.01 -31.84 14.97
CA ASN A 402 58.79 -31.87 13.74
C ASN A 402 59.01 -30.44 13.22
N PRO A 403 60.03 -29.74 13.74
CA PRO A 403 60.29 -28.34 13.41
C PRO A 403 60.56 -28.10 11.92
N ASP A 404 61.15 -29.07 11.21
CA ASP A 404 61.46 -28.97 9.78
C ASP A 404 60.20 -28.86 8.90
N LYS A 405 59.04 -29.24 9.45
CA LYS A 405 57.72 -29.16 8.83
C LYS A 405 56.75 -28.34 9.68
N ALA A 406 57.25 -27.41 10.49
CA ALA A 406 56.46 -26.57 11.39
C ALA A 406 55.38 -27.34 12.19
N ASN A 407 55.71 -28.57 12.61
CA ASN A 407 54.85 -29.54 13.30
C ASN A 407 53.61 -30.01 12.54
N GLY A 408 53.48 -29.75 11.23
CA GLY A 408 52.37 -30.26 10.43
C GLY A 408 52.33 -31.80 10.44
N TYR A 409 51.18 -32.36 10.82
CA TYR A 409 50.99 -33.80 10.98
C TYR A 409 49.60 -34.25 10.52
N PHE A 410 49.54 -35.11 9.49
CA PHE A 410 48.30 -35.68 8.95
C PHE A 410 47.90 -36.97 9.69
N ALA A 411 46.60 -37.14 9.92
CA ALA A 411 46.01 -38.40 10.38
C ALA A 411 44.75 -38.76 9.58
N PRO A 412 44.44 -40.06 9.37
CA PRO A 412 43.24 -40.49 8.65
C PRO A 412 41.99 -40.47 9.53
N TYR A 413 40.87 -40.06 8.95
CA TYR A 413 39.55 -40.07 9.57
C TYR A 413 38.53 -40.66 8.62
N THR A 414 37.48 -41.29 9.16
CA THR A 414 36.33 -41.79 8.40
C THR A 414 35.02 -41.48 9.10
N LEU A 415 33.93 -41.33 8.34
CA LEU A 415 32.55 -41.25 8.84
C LEU A 415 31.61 -42.04 7.91
N GLU A 416 30.55 -42.63 8.47
CA GLU A 416 29.51 -43.31 7.68
C GLU A 416 28.22 -42.47 7.64
N PHE A 417 27.49 -42.49 6.52
CA PHE A 417 26.26 -41.72 6.29
C PHE A 417 25.29 -42.45 5.35
N SER A 418 24.00 -42.07 5.34
CA SER A 418 22.98 -42.66 4.46
C SER A 418 22.56 -41.67 3.37
N VAL A 419 22.35 -42.17 2.16
CA VAL A 419 21.83 -41.41 1.02
C VAL A 419 20.41 -41.88 0.73
N ILE A 420 19.50 -40.91 0.56
CA ILE A 420 18.12 -41.06 0.07
C ILE A 420 17.97 -40.07 -1.10
N GLY A 421 17.33 -40.48 -2.20
CA GLY A 421 17.20 -39.67 -3.41
C GLY A 421 18.54 -39.28 -4.05
N GLY A 422 19.57 -40.11 -3.83
CA GLY A 422 20.82 -40.10 -4.56
C GLY A 422 21.72 -38.86 -4.51
N THR A 423 21.66 -38.03 -3.46
CA THR A 423 22.53 -36.84 -3.30
C THR A 423 23.22 -36.76 -1.93
N ALA A 424 24.45 -36.23 -1.89
CA ALA A 424 25.20 -35.95 -0.65
C ALA A 424 26.28 -34.86 -0.81
N THR A 425 26.38 -33.91 0.12
CA THR A 425 27.51 -32.96 0.19
C THR A 425 28.56 -33.43 1.19
N ILE A 426 29.80 -33.64 0.77
CA ILE A 426 30.91 -34.12 1.60
C ILE A 426 32.01 -33.06 1.77
N GLY A 427 32.90 -33.19 2.76
CA GLY A 427 34.12 -32.38 2.81
C GLY A 427 34.71 -32.19 4.19
N MET A 428 35.40 -31.06 4.38
CA MET A 428 35.93 -30.60 5.67
C MET A 428 35.41 -29.21 6.04
N VAL A 429 35.06 -29.02 7.31
CA VAL A 429 34.63 -27.76 7.93
C VAL A 429 35.44 -27.59 9.20
N VAL A 430 35.88 -26.37 9.44
CA VAL A 430 36.70 -25.95 10.56
C VAL A 430 35.98 -24.83 11.27
N GLU A 431 35.72 -25.04 12.55
CA GLU A 431 34.95 -24.14 13.41
C GLU A 431 35.70 -24.01 14.74
N ASN A 432 36.10 -22.79 15.11
CA ASN A 432 36.80 -22.49 16.36
C ASN A 432 38.07 -23.34 16.58
N ALA A 433 38.88 -23.51 15.52
CA ALA A 433 40.08 -24.33 15.61
C ALA A 433 41.11 -23.75 16.59
N ASN A 434 41.80 -24.62 17.33
CA ASN A 434 42.90 -24.22 18.23
C ASN A 434 44.29 -24.32 17.58
N SER A 435 44.36 -24.19 16.27
CA SER A 435 45.58 -24.26 15.47
C SER A 435 45.74 -23.00 14.65
N ASN A 436 46.98 -22.69 14.26
CA ASN A 436 47.27 -21.73 13.21
C ASN A 436 47.49 -22.41 11.84
N TRP A 437 47.52 -23.75 11.77
CA TRP A 437 47.64 -24.50 10.51
C TRP A 437 46.75 -25.74 10.48
N THR A 438 45.95 -25.86 9.43
CA THR A 438 45.11 -27.02 9.12
C THR A 438 45.15 -27.30 7.63
N ALA A 439 45.20 -28.58 7.25
CA ALA A 439 45.11 -29.00 5.85
C ALA A 439 44.29 -30.28 5.71
N VAL A 440 43.84 -30.57 4.49
CA VAL A 440 43.13 -31.82 4.16
C VAL A 440 43.57 -32.37 2.82
N ASP A 441 43.60 -33.69 2.72
CA ASP A 441 44.01 -34.43 1.54
C ASP A 441 43.36 -35.82 1.48
N ASN A 442 43.47 -36.48 0.34
CA ASN A 442 43.17 -37.90 0.14
C ASN A 442 41.78 -38.33 0.63
N PHE A 443 40.73 -37.66 0.15
CA PHE A 443 39.36 -38.08 0.35
C PHE A 443 39.10 -39.46 -0.28
N THR A 444 38.32 -40.30 0.40
CA THR A 444 37.86 -41.61 -0.10
C THR A 444 36.37 -41.79 0.13
N LEU A 445 35.69 -42.52 -0.75
CA LEU A 445 34.27 -42.85 -0.60
C LEU A 445 34.04 -44.34 -0.88
N GLN A 446 33.24 -44.98 -0.03
CA GLN A 446 32.86 -46.39 -0.15
C GLN A 446 31.34 -46.53 -0.02
N TYR A 447 30.72 -47.35 -0.86
CA TYR A 447 29.33 -47.78 -0.71
C TYR A 447 29.26 -49.10 0.04
N LEU A 448 28.47 -49.13 1.12
CA LEU A 448 28.34 -50.24 2.06
C LEU A 448 27.09 -51.11 1.82
N GLY A 449 26.20 -50.71 0.89
CA GLY A 449 24.96 -51.43 0.58
C GLY A 449 23.69 -50.79 1.18
N LYS A 450 22.52 -51.35 0.83
CA LYS A 450 21.19 -50.89 1.28
C LYS A 450 20.83 -51.31 2.71
N ALA A 451 21.52 -52.32 3.26
CA ALA A 451 21.29 -52.76 4.62
C ALA A 451 21.61 -51.64 5.62
N ASP A 452 20.70 -51.40 6.57
CA ASP A 452 20.79 -50.35 7.59
C ASP A 452 20.78 -48.89 7.04
N ALA A 453 20.32 -48.67 5.80
CA ALA A 453 20.12 -47.34 5.21
C ALA A 453 18.71 -46.79 5.45
N ALA A 454 18.54 -45.48 5.33
CA ALA A 454 17.25 -44.81 5.48
C ALA A 454 16.43 -44.82 4.15
N THR A 455 15.09 -44.78 4.21
CA THR A 455 14.10 -44.90 3.09
C THR A 455 13.13 -43.71 2.96
N VAL A 456 12.36 -43.56 1.87
CA VAL A 456 11.31 -42.51 1.72
C VAL A 456 10.24 -42.62 2.81
N ARG A 457 9.81 -43.83 3.16
CA ARG A 457 8.95 -44.05 4.32
C ARG A 457 9.61 -43.57 5.61
N SER A 458 10.89 -43.87 5.82
CA SER A 458 11.64 -43.33 6.97
C SER A 458 11.83 -41.80 6.89
N MET A 459 11.73 -41.21 5.69
CA MET A 459 11.81 -39.78 5.43
C MET A 459 10.47 -39.09 5.66
N LEU A 460 9.33 -39.71 5.33
CA LEU A 460 8.02 -39.26 5.79
C LEU A 460 7.90 -39.43 7.30
N GLU A 461 8.40 -40.54 7.87
CA GLU A 461 8.54 -40.69 9.32
C GLU A 461 9.44 -39.59 9.90
N GLN A 462 10.53 -39.23 9.22
CA GLN A 462 11.42 -38.16 9.65
C GLN A 462 10.80 -36.77 9.44
N ASN A 463 10.01 -36.51 8.39
CA ASN A 463 9.29 -35.25 8.16
C ASN A 463 8.12 -35.11 9.13
N ILE A 464 7.40 -36.19 9.44
CA ILE A 464 6.43 -36.22 10.53
C ILE A 464 7.17 -35.93 11.83
N LYS A 465 8.30 -36.60 12.08
CA LYS A 465 9.08 -36.38 13.28
C LYS A 465 9.66 -34.97 13.35
N ASP A 466 10.04 -34.36 12.23
CA ASP A 466 10.58 -33.01 12.13
C ASP A 466 9.46 -31.98 12.24
N ALA A 467 8.29 -32.21 11.63
CA ALA A 467 7.10 -31.39 11.82
C ALA A 467 6.60 -31.49 13.25
N GLU A 468 6.59 -32.69 13.85
CA GLU A 468 6.30 -32.91 15.27
C GLU A 468 7.37 -32.30 16.17
N ALA A 469 8.65 -32.37 15.80
CA ALA A 469 9.74 -31.73 16.53
C ALA A 469 9.66 -30.22 16.39
N LYS A 470 9.27 -29.69 15.24
CA LYS A 470 9.11 -28.26 14.97
C LYS A 470 7.85 -27.71 15.62
N TYR A 471 6.77 -28.48 15.63
CA TYR A 471 5.58 -28.19 16.40
C TYR A 471 5.85 -28.29 17.90
N ALA A 472 6.66 -29.27 18.34
CA ALA A 472 7.16 -29.36 19.71
C ALA A 472 8.13 -28.22 20.04
N GLU A 473 8.89 -27.71 19.07
CA GLU A 473 9.75 -26.53 19.21
C GLU A 473 8.87 -25.28 19.33
N TYR A 474 7.88 -25.09 18.48
CA TYR A 474 6.91 -24.00 18.58
C TYR A 474 6.20 -24.04 19.93
N THR A 475 5.60 -25.17 20.30
CA THR A 475 4.91 -25.31 21.58
C THR A 475 5.86 -25.23 22.78
N GLY A 476 7.07 -25.76 22.68
CA GLY A 476 8.10 -25.70 23.71
C GLY A 476 8.73 -24.32 23.88
N ALA A 477 8.82 -23.55 22.80
CA ALA A 477 9.15 -22.12 22.79
C ALA A 477 7.95 -21.25 23.19
N ASN A 478 6.78 -21.85 23.42
CA ASN A 478 5.52 -21.18 23.70
C ASN A 478 5.06 -20.21 22.59
N GLU A 479 5.38 -20.51 21.33
CA GLU A 479 4.83 -19.83 20.16
C GLU A 479 3.30 -20.00 20.13
N ARG A 480 2.59 -18.93 19.77
CA ARG A 480 1.13 -18.89 19.70
C ARG A 480 0.65 -18.93 18.26
N PHE A 481 -0.46 -19.62 18.03
CA PHE A 481 -1.16 -19.79 16.74
C PHE A 481 -2.59 -20.22 17.03
N SER A 482 -3.50 -20.08 16.06
CA SER A 482 -4.92 -20.34 16.27
C SER A 482 -5.24 -21.81 16.60
N VAL A 483 -6.31 -22.05 17.36
CA VAL A 483 -6.86 -23.41 17.57
C VAL A 483 -7.25 -24.06 16.25
N SER A 484 -7.74 -23.27 15.29
CA SER A 484 -8.08 -23.73 13.94
C SER A 484 -6.83 -24.24 13.19
N GLY A 485 -5.73 -23.47 13.25
CA GLY A 485 -4.43 -23.85 12.69
C GLY A 485 -3.88 -25.12 13.33
N GLN A 486 -3.97 -25.22 14.66
CA GLN A 486 -3.62 -26.43 15.41
C GLN A 486 -4.39 -27.66 14.91
N GLN A 487 -5.72 -27.55 14.85
CA GLN A 487 -6.57 -28.67 14.44
C GLN A 487 -6.21 -29.14 13.02
N LYS A 488 -6.04 -28.21 12.09
CA LYS A 488 -5.64 -28.53 10.72
C LYS A 488 -4.27 -29.22 10.66
N TYR A 489 -3.31 -28.80 11.51
CA TYR A 489 -2.01 -29.46 11.64
C TYR A 489 -2.16 -30.90 12.17
N GLU A 490 -2.91 -31.09 13.25
CA GLU A 490 -3.11 -32.40 13.87
C GLU A 490 -3.80 -33.39 12.92
N GLU A 491 -4.81 -32.93 12.18
CA GLU A 491 -5.49 -33.72 11.14
C GLU A 491 -4.54 -34.12 10.02
N THR A 492 -3.68 -33.20 9.58
CA THR A 492 -2.67 -33.45 8.53
C THR A 492 -1.64 -34.49 9.00
N ILE A 493 -1.08 -34.33 10.20
CA ILE A 493 -0.09 -35.28 10.75
C ILE A 493 -0.70 -36.66 10.98
N LYS A 494 -1.95 -36.72 11.44
CA LYS A 494 -2.65 -38.00 11.59
C LYS A 494 -2.77 -38.72 10.25
N ALA A 495 -3.21 -38.02 9.21
CA ALA A 495 -3.31 -38.60 7.87
C ALA A 495 -1.94 -39.08 7.35
N ALA A 496 -0.87 -38.31 7.60
CA ALA A 496 0.49 -38.69 7.24
C ALA A 496 0.99 -39.95 7.99
N LYS A 497 0.66 -40.10 9.28
CA LYS A 497 0.98 -41.31 10.06
C LYS A 497 0.20 -42.53 9.59
N ASP A 498 -1.08 -42.35 9.25
CA ASP A 498 -1.90 -43.41 8.67
C ASP A 498 -1.30 -43.87 7.32
N ALA A 499 -0.73 -42.94 6.54
CA ALA A 499 0.02 -43.25 5.33
C ALA A 499 1.32 -44.04 5.61
N VAL A 500 2.12 -43.64 6.60
CA VAL A 500 3.31 -44.40 7.04
C VAL A 500 2.98 -45.84 7.46
N ALA A 501 1.84 -46.05 8.11
CA ALA A 501 1.42 -47.39 8.56
C ALA A 501 0.91 -48.29 7.40
N ASN A 502 0.58 -47.70 6.26
CA ASN A 502 0.08 -48.43 5.11
C ASN A 502 1.24 -48.88 4.20
N GLU A 503 1.70 -50.13 4.37
CA GLU A 503 2.78 -50.73 3.57
C GLU A 503 2.47 -50.88 2.07
N GLN A 504 1.21 -50.64 1.66
CA GLN A 504 0.78 -50.71 0.25
C GLN A 504 0.87 -49.37 -0.50
N LEU A 505 1.15 -48.26 0.19
CA LEU A 505 1.37 -46.97 -0.46
C LEU A 505 2.76 -46.92 -1.10
N ASP A 506 2.78 -46.44 -2.34
CA ASP A 506 4.00 -46.16 -3.10
C ASP A 506 4.69 -44.87 -2.63
N ASP A 507 5.94 -44.70 -3.06
CA ASP A 507 6.78 -43.57 -2.64
C ASP A 507 6.23 -42.22 -3.14
N GLU A 508 5.54 -42.18 -4.29
CA GLU A 508 4.86 -41.00 -4.85
C GLU A 508 3.73 -40.51 -3.93
N THR A 509 2.83 -41.40 -3.51
CA THR A 509 1.76 -41.06 -2.57
C THR A 509 2.36 -40.57 -1.24
N LEU A 510 3.42 -41.23 -0.75
CA LEU A 510 4.12 -40.82 0.47
C LEU A 510 4.79 -39.44 0.31
N MET A 511 5.31 -39.11 -0.87
CA MET A 511 5.84 -37.77 -1.20
C MET A 511 4.74 -36.70 -1.24
N GLY A 512 3.55 -36.99 -1.75
CA GLY A 512 2.39 -36.08 -1.67
C GLY A 512 2.00 -35.75 -0.23
N PHE A 513 2.10 -36.73 0.68
CA PHE A 513 1.95 -36.48 2.12
C PHE A 513 3.09 -35.63 2.69
N ILE A 514 4.34 -35.78 2.23
CA ILE A 514 5.45 -34.90 2.61
C ILE A 514 5.15 -33.45 2.22
N THR A 515 4.72 -33.18 0.98
CA THR A 515 4.35 -31.82 0.52
C THR A 515 3.17 -31.26 1.30
N THR A 516 2.15 -32.06 1.57
CA THR A 516 0.98 -31.63 2.37
C THR A 516 1.39 -31.25 3.79
N VAL A 517 2.28 -32.03 4.41
CA VAL A 517 2.86 -31.70 5.72
C VAL A 517 3.65 -30.39 5.65
N GLN A 518 4.46 -30.18 4.61
CA GLN A 518 5.23 -28.94 4.41
C GLN A 518 4.33 -27.70 4.24
N LEU A 519 3.36 -27.73 3.33
CA LEU A 519 2.40 -26.62 3.12
C LEU A 519 1.59 -26.33 4.38
N ARG A 520 1.24 -27.37 5.15
CA ARG A 520 0.58 -27.18 6.43
C ARG A 520 1.49 -26.47 7.43
N MET A 521 2.78 -26.78 7.44
CA MET A 521 3.76 -26.07 8.27
C MET A 521 3.93 -24.61 7.82
N ASP A 522 3.89 -24.32 6.51
CA ASP A 522 3.95 -22.93 6.00
C ASP A 522 2.71 -22.12 6.40
N SER A 523 1.52 -22.72 6.24
CA SER A 523 0.26 -22.12 6.71
C SER A 523 0.28 -21.88 8.22
N LEU A 524 0.82 -22.81 9.00
CA LEU A 524 0.98 -22.64 10.44
C LEU A 524 2.00 -21.55 10.77
N ALA A 525 3.07 -21.39 9.98
CA ALA A 525 4.03 -20.31 10.15
C ALA A 525 3.41 -18.93 9.88
N MET A 526 2.53 -18.80 8.88
CA MET A 526 1.77 -17.57 8.65
C MET A 526 0.79 -17.26 9.80
N ASP A 527 0.12 -18.28 10.34
CA ASP A 527 -0.73 -18.15 11.53
C ASP A 527 0.08 -17.67 12.75
N ILE A 528 1.26 -18.27 12.99
CA ILE A 528 2.21 -17.81 14.00
C ILE A 528 2.61 -16.34 13.76
N SER A 529 2.85 -15.94 12.51
CA SER A 529 3.18 -14.55 12.17
C SER A 529 2.03 -13.60 12.53
N ALA A 530 0.79 -13.94 12.19
CA ALA A 530 -0.38 -13.16 12.56
C ALA A 530 -0.54 -13.08 14.08
N TYR A 531 -0.28 -14.17 14.82
CA TYR A 531 -0.31 -14.19 16.27
C TYR A 531 0.84 -13.41 16.92
N LYS A 532 2.00 -13.32 16.28
CA LYS A 532 3.09 -12.42 16.69
C LYS A 532 2.67 -10.97 16.50
N THR A 533 2.06 -10.63 15.38
CA THR A 533 1.50 -9.29 15.15
C THR A 533 0.38 -8.98 16.14
N LEU A 534 -0.52 -9.92 16.42
CA LEU A 534 -1.53 -9.78 17.49
C LEU A 534 -0.87 -9.52 18.83
N ALA A 535 0.09 -10.34 19.25
CA ALA A 535 0.78 -10.17 20.53
C ALA A 535 1.51 -8.83 20.62
N GLN A 536 2.21 -8.45 19.56
CA GLN A 536 2.88 -7.16 19.46
C GLN A 536 1.88 -6.01 19.56
N LYS A 537 0.82 -6.03 18.74
CA LYS A 537 -0.18 -4.96 18.72
C LYS A 537 -0.96 -4.88 20.03
N SER A 538 -1.37 -6.02 20.60
CA SER A 538 -1.98 -6.06 21.92
C SER A 538 -1.06 -5.44 22.98
N ALA A 539 0.23 -5.78 22.99
CA ALA A 539 1.18 -5.20 23.94
C ALA A 539 1.44 -3.71 23.70
N GLU A 540 1.56 -3.27 22.44
CA GLU A 540 1.71 -1.86 22.07
C GLU A 540 0.49 -1.05 22.54
N LEU A 541 -0.72 -1.57 22.34
CA LEU A 541 -1.98 -0.92 22.77
C LEU A 541 -2.11 -0.89 24.30
N GLU A 542 -1.71 -1.98 24.98
CA GLU A 542 -1.69 -2.05 26.44
C GLU A 542 -0.63 -1.11 27.03
N GLU A 543 0.58 -1.06 26.48
CA GLU A 543 1.65 -0.16 26.92
C GLU A 543 1.31 1.31 26.67
N ALA A 544 0.65 1.61 25.55
CA ALA A 544 0.14 2.94 25.26
C ALA A 544 -1.00 3.37 26.22
N TYR A 545 -1.67 2.40 26.86
CA TYR A 545 -2.72 2.66 27.84
C TYR A 545 -2.17 2.71 29.28
N ALA A 546 -1.23 1.82 29.62
CA ALA A 546 -0.72 1.63 30.95
C ALA A 546 0.13 2.81 31.45
N GLY A 547 -0.03 3.16 32.73
CA GLY A 547 0.66 4.29 33.38
C GLY A 547 0.25 5.66 32.83
N THR A 548 -0.80 5.71 32.00
CA THR A 548 -1.39 6.94 31.54
C THR A 548 -2.55 7.36 32.44
N GLU A 549 -2.96 8.61 32.32
CA GLU A 549 -4.18 9.12 32.96
C GLU A 549 -5.45 8.36 32.56
N TYR A 550 -5.45 7.69 31.39
CA TYR A 550 -6.58 6.87 30.95
C TYR A 550 -6.76 5.63 31.83
N GLU A 551 -5.68 4.96 32.21
CA GLU A 551 -5.74 3.82 33.14
C GLU A 551 -6.16 4.28 34.55
N GLU A 552 -5.70 5.45 35.01
CA GLU A 552 -6.03 5.97 36.34
C GLU A 552 -7.53 6.23 36.53
N VAL A 553 -8.21 6.70 35.47
CA VAL A 553 -9.66 6.95 35.48
C VAL A 553 -10.46 5.71 35.08
N GLY A 554 -9.88 4.83 34.27
CA GLY A 554 -10.51 3.63 33.73
C GLY A 554 -11.40 3.94 32.53
N LEU A 555 -11.20 3.21 31.43
CA LEU A 555 -11.93 3.33 30.17
C LEU A 555 -12.56 1.98 29.78
N PRO A 556 -13.73 1.61 30.33
CA PRO A 556 -14.27 0.25 30.24
C PRO A 556 -14.42 -0.30 28.81
N LEU A 557 -14.85 0.53 27.85
CA LEU A 557 -15.00 0.09 26.45
C LEU A 557 -13.66 -0.27 25.81
N TYR A 558 -12.61 0.48 26.12
CA TYR A 558 -11.27 0.23 25.58
C TYR A 558 -10.62 -0.94 26.30
N GLU A 559 -10.77 -1.02 27.63
CA GLU A 559 -10.35 -2.17 28.44
C GLU A 559 -11.01 -3.47 27.95
N ASP A 560 -12.31 -3.48 27.67
CA ASP A 560 -13.03 -4.65 27.10
C ASP A 560 -12.43 -5.08 25.74
N TYR A 561 -11.95 -4.14 24.93
CA TYR A 561 -11.31 -4.44 23.64
C TYR A 561 -9.89 -4.97 23.81
N LEU A 562 -9.10 -4.38 24.73
CA LEU A 562 -7.79 -4.91 25.10
C LEU A 562 -7.94 -6.33 25.66
N ASP A 563 -8.93 -6.56 26.53
CA ASP A 563 -9.30 -7.87 27.07
C ASP A 563 -9.71 -8.83 25.95
N LEU A 564 -10.49 -8.41 24.95
CA LEU A 564 -10.85 -9.25 23.81
C LEU A 564 -9.63 -9.69 22.99
N LEU A 565 -8.66 -8.80 22.77
CA LEU A 565 -7.41 -9.14 22.09
C LEU A 565 -6.55 -10.06 22.96
N ALA A 566 -6.44 -9.77 24.26
CA ALA A 566 -5.70 -10.56 25.22
C ALA A 566 -6.31 -11.96 25.38
N ASP A 567 -7.63 -12.09 25.44
CA ASP A 567 -8.38 -13.35 25.44
C ASP A 567 -8.23 -14.08 24.11
N GLY A 568 -8.34 -13.36 22.97
CA GLY A 568 -8.10 -13.92 21.64
C GLY A 568 -6.71 -14.53 21.50
N LEU A 569 -5.71 -13.87 22.09
CA LEU A 569 -4.32 -14.31 22.17
C LEU A 569 -4.14 -15.46 23.18
N ALA A 570 -4.77 -15.37 24.35
CA ALA A 570 -4.67 -16.32 25.46
C ALA A 570 -5.34 -17.66 25.10
N GLN A 571 -6.56 -17.58 24.57
CA GLN A 571 -7.42 -18.70 24.21
C GLN A 571 -7.15 -19.20 22.78
N ARG A 572 -6.38 -18.45 21.97
CA ARG A 572 -6.02 -18.77 20.58
C ARG A 572 -7.25 -18.83 19.65
N THR A 573 -8.17 -17.90 19.86
CA THR A 573 -9.44 -17.78 19.14
C THR A 573 -9.48 -16.64 18.13
N PHE A 574 -8.50 -15.73 18.15
CA PHE A 574 -8.37 -14.68 17.15
C PHE A 574 -8.27 -15.26 15.72
N ASN A 575 -8.97 -14.63 14.78
CA ASN A 575 -8.94 -15.00 13.37
C ASN A 575 -7.73 -14.34 12.68
N PRO A 576 -6.73 -15.09 12.17
CA PRO A 576 -5.54 -14.51 11.53
C PRO A 576 -5.86 -13.56 10.37
N ASN A 577 -6.99 -13.74 9.70
CA ASN A 577 -7.41 -12.87 8.58
C ASN A 577 -7.92 -11.49 9.04
N GLU A 578 -8.07 -11.25 10.33
CA GLU A 578 -8.49 -9.96 10.89
C GLU A 578 -7.32 -9.11 11.42
N VAL A 579 -6.07 -9.57 11.24
CA VAL A 579 -4.88 -8.93 11.82
C VAL A 579 -4.73 -7.44 11.43
N ASP A 580 -5.08 -7.08 10.19
CA ASP A 580 -5.00 -5.69 9.71
C ASP A 580 -6.07 -4.77 10.32
N SER A 581 -7.09 -5.33 11.00
CA SER A 581 -8.18 -4.57 11.61
C SER A 581 -7.95 -4.18 13.08
N ILE A 582 -6.87 -4.66 13.70
CA ILE A 582 -6.61 -4.47 15.15
C ILE A 582 -6.49 -2.98 15.52
N GLN A 583 -5.61 -2.24 14.84
CA GLN A 583 -5.34 -0.83 15.15
C GLN A 583 -6.55 0.07 14.85
N PRO A 584 -7.20 0.00 13.66
CA PRO A 584 -8.35 0.87 13.37
C PRO A 584 -9.51 0.68 14.35
N ARG A 585 -9.75 -0.56 14.83
CA ARG A 585 -10.75 -0.83 15.87
C ARG A 585 -10.33 -0.24 17.22
N ALA A 586 -9.05 -0.35 17.59
CA ALA A 586 -8.51 0.22 18.83
C ALA A 586 -8.73 1.75 18.90
N ASP A 587 -8.30 2.47 17.86
CA ASP A 587 -8.37 3.94 17.81
C ASP A 587 -9.82 4.44 17.92
N ARG A 588 -10.75 3.76 17.23
CA ARG A 588 -12.18 4.06 17.26
C ARG A 588 -12.76 3.90 18.67
N ILE A 589 -12.42 2.81 19.35
CA ILE A 589 -12.94 2.49 20.68
C ILE A 589 -12.31 3.40 21.74
N LEU A 590 -11.01 3.69 21.66
CA LEU A 590 -10.32 4.61 22.57
C LEU A 590 -10.94 6.00 22.53
N LYS A 591 -11.13 6.54 21.33
CA LYS A 591 -11.76 7.86 21.16
C LYS A 591 -13.14 7.90 21.81
N GLN A 592 -13.98 6.89 21.57
CA GLN A 592 -15.30 6.81 22.18
C GLN A 592 -15.21 6.78 23.72
N ALA A 593 -14.34 5.95 24.27
CA ALA A 593 -14.21 5.79 25.73
C ALA A 593 -13.74 7.09 26.42
N VAL A 594 -12.77 7.81 25.84
CA VAL A 594 -12.30 9.09 26.39
C VAL A 594 -13.42 10.13 26.39
N LEU A 595 -14.20 10.22 25.31
CA LEU A 595 -15.33 11.16 25.21
C LEU A 595 -16.42 10.89 26.26
N GLU A 596 -16.74 9.61 26.50
CA GLU A 596 -17.68 9.20 27.56
C GLU A 596 -17.14 9.55 28.95
N SER A 597 -15.83 9.37 29.19
CA SER A 597 -15.19 9.70 30.47
C SER A 597 -15.20 11.20 30.77
N LEU A 598 -14.91 12.07 29.79
CA LEU A 598 -14.90 13.53 29.97
C LEU A 598 -16.24 14.10 30.49
N GLN A 599 -17.36 13.45 30.15
CA GLN A 599 -18.71 13.86 30.57
C GLN A 599 -19.05 13.47 32.02
N SER A 600 -18.25 12.63 32.66
CA SER A 600 -18.44 12.24 34.06
C SER A 600 -17.90 13.29 35.03
N GLU A 601 -18.57 13.47 36.18
CA GLU A 601 -18.16 14.41 37.23
C GLU A 601 -16.79 14.02 37.83
N ASP A 602 -16.49 12.73 37.90
CA ASP A 602 -15.22 12.18 38.39
C ASP A 602 -14.33 11.63 37.26
N GLY A 603 -14.67 11.93 36.00
CA GLY A 603 -13.95 11.41 34.83
C GLY A 603 -12.70 12.19 34.45
N LEU A 604 -12.14 11.88 33.28
CA LEU A 604 -10.96 12.54 32.75
C LEU A 604 -11.15 14.05 32.65
N ARG A 605 -10.03 14.77 32.78
CA ARG A 605 -9.95 16.22 32.53
C ARG A 605 -8.97 16.53 31.41
N THR A 606 -7.90 15.77 31.25
CA THR A 606 -6.96 15.98 30.14
C THR A 606 -7.49 15.41 28.82
N VAL A 607 -7.22 16.13 27.73
CA VAL A 607 -7.65 15.80 26.37
C VAL A 607 -6.46 15.66 25.42
N THR A 608 -5.25 16.02 25.86
CA THR A 608 -4.02 16.03 25.07
C THR A 608 -3.79 14.76 24.26
N GLY A 609 -4.04 13.57 24.82
CA GLY A 609 -3.79 12.29 24.13
C GLY A 609 -4.73 11.97 22.96
N LEU A 610 -5.82 12.72 22.77
CA LEU A 610 -6.65 12.62 21.55
C LEU A 610 -6.09 13.41 20.37
N PHE A 611 -5.15 14.32 20.63
CA PHE A 611 -4.43 15.08 19.63
C PHE A 611 -3.17 14.32 19.18
N THR A 612 -2.69 14.58 17.97
CA THR A 612 -1.51 13.92 17.41
C THR A 612 -0.25 14.73 17.66
N ASN A 613 0.75 14.14 18.32
CA ASN A 613 2.12 14.67 18.40
C ASN A 613 2.18 16.11 18.99
N MET A 614 1.55 16.30 20.14
CA MET A 614 1.45 17.59 20.84
C MET A 614 2.78 18.06 21.48
N ASP A 615 3.75 17.16 21.58
CA ASP A 615 5.11 17.38 22.07
C ASP A 615 6.16 17.43 20.96
N PHE A 616 5.73 17.37 19.69
CA PHE A 616 6.59 17.36 18.50
C PHE A 616 7.69 16.27 18.49
N SER A 617 7.58 15.24 19.32
CA SER A 617 8.55 14.14 19.39
C SER A 617 8.68 13.36 18.07
N ASN A 618 7.62 13.36 17.25
CA ASN A 618 7.55 12.76 15.92
C ASN A 618 7.51 13.83 14.81
N GLY A 619 8.35 14.86 14.95
CA GLY A 619 8.45 15.90 13.93
C GLY A 619 7.20 16.77 13.86
N THR A 620 6.77 17.11 12.65
CA THR A 620 5.57 17.92 12.41
C THR A 620 4.33 17.09 12.09
N ASN A 621 4.37 15.77 12.36
CA ASN A 621 3.25 14.88 12.03
C ASN A 621 1.97 15.35 12.74
N GLY A 622 0.84 15.35 12.02
CA GLY A 622 -0.45 15.80 12.53
C GLY A 622 -0.67 17.32 12.56
N TRP A 623 0.33 18.15 12.30
CA TRP A 623 0.20 19.61 12.35
C TRP A 623 0.07 20.23 10.95
N THR A 624 -0.82 21.21 10.82
CA THR A 624 -1.07 21.92 9.55
C THR A 624 -0.51 23.33 9.60
N LEU A 625 0.32 23.70 8.62
CA LEU A 625 0.74 25.08 8.37
C LEU A 625 -0.20 25.74 7.36
N THR A 626 -0.72 26.91 7.70
CA THR A 626 -1.41 27.82 6.78
C THR A 626 -0.71 29.18 6.78
N GLY A 627 -0.76 29.91 5.65
CA GLY A 627 -0.10 31.21 5.52
C GLY A 627 1.41 31.13 5.18
N LYS A 628 2.19 32.07 5.70
CA LYS A 628 3.63 32.26 5.42
C LYS A 628 4.52 31.69 6.52
N GLY A 629 5.79 31.50 6.17
CA GLY A 629 6.84 31.00 7.06
C GLY A 629 7.15 29.54 6.82
N ASP A 630 8.27 29.09 7.40
CA ASP A 630 8.70 27.71 7.32
C ASP A 630 8.42 27.03 8.67
N LEU A 631 7.47 26.09 8.69
CA LEU A 631 7.33 25.16 9.81
C LEU A 631 8.49 24.16 9.75
N LYS A 632 9.37 24.22 10.75
CA LYS A 632 10.57 23.37 10.82
C LYS A 632 10.61 22.62 12.13
N HIS A 633 11.00 21.35 12.02
CA HIS A 633 11.42 20.52 13.14
C HIS A 633 12.73 19.84 12.73
N ASP A 634 13.81 20.09 13.47
CA ASP A 634 15.05 19.30 13.38
C ASP A 634 15.11 18.30 14.55
N ASN A 635 16.05 17.35 14.56
CA ASN A 635 16.19 16.33 15.61
C ASN A 635 16.53 16.90 17.02
N THR A 636 16.22 18.18 17.28
CA THR A 636 16.42 18.88 18.56
C THR A 636 15.22 18.76 19.50
N GLY A 637 14.05 18.33 19.01
CA GLY A 637 12.85 18.09 19.82
C GLY A 637 12.02 19.33 20.12
N VAL A 638 12.09 20.38 19.29
CA VAL A 638 11.22 21.57 19.36
C VAL A 638 10.84 22.02 17.94
N ALA A 639 9.66 22.59 17.78
CA ALA A 639 9.20 23.13 16.50
C ALA A 639 9.35 24.65 16.41
N GLU A 640 9.58 25.16 15.20
CA GLU A 640 9.60 26.59 14.92
C GLU A 640 8.74 26.95 13.70
N LEU A 641 8.15 28.14 13.74
CA LEU A 641 7.69 28.86 12.57
C LEU A 641 8.67 30.00 12.30
N TRP A 642 9.46 29.84 11.24
CA TRP A 642 10.55 30.77 10.93
C TRP A 642 10.22 31.62 9.69
N ASN A 643 10.50 32.92 9.79
CA ASN A 643 10.50 33.88 8.68
C ASN A 643 9.16 33.97 7.94
N ALA A 644 8.06 34.15 8.68
CA ALA A 644 6.74 34.51 8.15
C ALA A 644 6.72 35.96 7.59
N LYS A 645 7.62 36.26 6.66
CA LYS A 645 7.87 37.61 6.17
C LYS A 645 6.74 38.10 5.24
N GLY A 646 6.17 39.27 5.52
CA GLY A 646 5.19 39.94 4.64
C GLY A 646 3.82 39.26 4.57
N GLY A 647 3.49 38.40 5.54
CA GLY A 647 2.20 37.73 5.63
C GLY A 647 2.11 36.89 6.90
N ASP A 648 0.90 36.68 7.39
CA ASP A 648 0.65 35.89 8.61
C ASP A 648 0.97 34.41 8.38
N GLY A 649 1.40 33.73 9.43
CA GLY A 649 1.61 32.27 9.43
C GLY A 649 0.95 31.63 10.64
N GLU A 650 0.35 30.46 10.46
CA GLU A 650 -0.40 29.75 11.50
C GLU A 650 -0.15 28.25 11.44
N VAL A 651 0.16 27.65 12.59
CA VAL A 651 0.40 26.21 12.74
C VAL A 651 -0.62 25.67 13.72
N SER A 652 -1.45 24.72 13.29
CA SER A 652 -2.64 24.31 14.05
C SER A 652 -2.97 22.82 13.95
N GLN A 653 -3.72 22.33 14.93
CA GLN A 653 -4.43 21.05 14.92
C GLN A 653 -5.89 21.25 15.37
N GLU A 654 -6.80 20.41 14.90
CA GLU A 654 -8.23 20.45 15.22
C GLU A 654 -8.71 19.07 15.71
N LEU A 655 -9.48 19.06 16.78
CA LEU A 655 -10.17 17.89 17.31
C LEU A 655 -11.68 18.14 17.34
N ASN A 656 -12.45 17.10 17.01
CA ASN A 656 -13.91 17.14 16.90
C ASN A 656 -14.56 16.10 17.82
N GLY A 657 -15.77 16.42 18.29
CA GLY A 657 -16.62 15.55 19.13
C GLY A 657 -16.40 15.71 20.62
N LEU A 658 -15.78 16.80 21.06
CA LEU A 658 -15.53 17.10 22.47
C LEU A 658 -16.80 17.57 23.19
N PRO A 659 -16.94 17.33 24.51
CA PRO A 659 -18.00 17.92 25.31
C PRO A 659 -17.96 19.45 25.34
N SER A 660 -19.12 20.09 25.55
CA SER A 660 -19.17 21.54 25.72
C SER A 660 -18.62 21.97 27.09
N GLY A 661 -17.88 23.08 27.13
CA GLY A 661 -17.33 23.65 28.36
C GLY A 661 -16.04 24.42 28.13
N SER A 662 -15.41 24.89 29.22
CA SER A 662 -14.11 25.59 29.11
C SER A 662 -12.95 24.61 28.96
N TYR A 663 -12.01 24.95 28.09
CA TYR A 663 -10.78 24.22 27.84
C TYR A 663 -9.58 25.14 28.04
N LYS A 664 -8.64 24.72 28.88
CA LYS A 664 -7.36 25.40 29.11
C LYS A 664 -6.29 24.74 28.25
N ILE A 665 -5.58 25.56 27.50
CA ILE A 665 -4.46 25.15 26.66
C ILE A 665 -3.20 25.80 27.21
N THR A 666 -2.19 25.00 27.49
CA THR A 666 -0.85 25.46 27.84
C THR A 666 0.13 25.08 26.74
N MET A 667 1.16 25.90 26.52
CA MET A 667 2.23 25.62 25.56
C MET A 667 3.52 26.33 25.97
N GLN A 668 4.66 25.65 25.84
CA GLN A 668 5.96 26.25 26.10
C GLN A 668 6.54 26.87 24.82
N GLY A 669 6.67 28.20 24.77
CA GLY A 669 7.07 28.90 23.55
C GLY A 669 7.31 30.40 23.70
N PHE A 670 7.99 30.99 22.72
CA PHE A 670 8.26 32.43 22.67
C PHE A 670 8.31 32.97 21.25
N TYR A 671 8.17 34.29 21.15
CA TYR A 671 8.38 35.07 19.94
C TYR A 671 9.70 35.87 20.01
N SER A 672 10.44 35.87 18.91
CA SER A 672 11.58 36.75 18.67
C SER A 672 11.36 37.57 17.41
N PRO A 673 11.48 38.92 17.47
CA PRO A 673 11.30 39.77 16.30
C PRO A 673 12.24 39.45 15.14
N SER A 674 13.45 38.99 15.46
CA SER A 674 14.39 38.42 14.51
C SER A 674 15.41 37.54 15.21
N SER A 675 15.59 36.30 14.75
CA SER A 675 16.56 35.36 15.32
C SER A 675 18.00 35.86 15.25
N ASN A 676 18.35 36.58 14.17
CA ASN A 676 19.68 37.16 13.93
C ASN A 676 19.72 38.68 14.03
N ASN A 677 18.74 39.30 14.72
CA ASN A 677 18.60 40.75 14.83
C ASN A 677 18.64 41.49 13.45
N SER A 678 18.13 40.86 12.38
CA SER A 678 18.22 41.40 11.02
C SER A 678 17.30 42.60 10.79
N ASN A 679 16.29 42.78 11.63
CA ASN A 679 15.43 43.98 11.67
C ASN A 679 15.92 45.05 12.67
N SER A 680 17.08 44.85 13.31
CA SER A 680 17.67 45.78 14.30
C SER A 680 16.83 46.00 15.58
N TRP A 681 16.01 45.03 15.99
CA TRP A 681 15.17 45.12 17.18
C TRP A 681 15.97 45.34 18.48
N GLN A 682 17.20 44.82 18.56
CA GLN A 682 18.05 44.98 19.75
C GLN A 682 18.46 46.45 19.97
N GLN A 683 18.74 47.18 18.88
CA GLN A 683 19.17 48.57 18.94
C GLN A 683 18.02 49.51 19.32
N SER A 684 16.79 49.12 19.02
CA SER A 684 15.59 49.86 19.37
C SER A 684 14.98 49.45 20.72
N TRP A 685 15.58 48.47 21.42
CA TRP A 685 15.10 48.00 22.72
C TRP A 685 14.98 49.14 23.73
N GLY A 686 13.75 49.39 24.21
CA GLY A 686 13.45 50.44 25.19
C GLY A 686 13.38 51.86 24.61
N GLN A 687 13.38 52.05 23.28
CA GLN A 687 13.15 53.35 22.67
C GLN A 687 11.65 53.70 22.64
N GLU A 688 11.30 54.90 23.08
CA GLU A 688 9.92 55.38 23.11
C GLU A 688 9.34 55.51 21.68
N GLY A 689 8.22 54.82 21.42
CA GLY A 689 7.53 54.84 20.13
C GLY A 689 8.02 53.81 19.10
N ASP A 690 8.99 52.94 19.45
CA ASP A 690 9.41 51.82 18.60
C ASP A 690 8.45 50.64 18.69
N THR A 691 8.08 50.06 17.54
CA THR A 691 7.21 48.88 17.45
C THR A 691 7.95 47.61 17.03
N ALA A 692 9.28 47.68 16.82
CA ALA A 692 10.06 46.52 16.36
C ALA A 692 10.12 45.38 17.38
N ASN A 693 9.81 45.68 18.65
CA ASN A 693 9.76 44.74 19.77
C ASN A 693 8.33 44.33 20.15
N ASP A 694 7.32 44.73 19.36
CA ASP A 694 5.96 44.25 19.55
C ASP A 694 5.91 42.72 19.33
N ILE A 695 5.19 42.06 20.22
CA ILE A 695 4.97 40.62 20.14
C ILE A 695 3.89 40.36 19.09
N LEU A 696 4.30 39.75 17.98
CA LEU A 696 3.43 39.38 16.86
C LEU A 696 3.06 37.89 16.87
N GLY A 697 3.68 37.08 17.72
CA GLY A 697 3.31 35.68 17.94
C GLY A 697 2.27 35.52 19.04
N SER A 698 1.30 34.63 18.85
CA SER A 698 0.28 34.28 19.85
C SER A 698 0.02 32.77 19.91
N LEU A 699 -0.26 32.26 21.11
CA LEU A 699 -0.94 30.98 21.31
C LEU A 699 -2.44 31.24 21.15
N PHE A 700 -3.14 30.39 20.41
CA PHE A 700 -4.59 30.48 20.24
C PHE A 700 -5.28 29.14 20.50
N ALA A 701 -6.54 29.23 20.93
CA ALA A 701 -7.47 28.11 21.04
C ALA A 701 -8.88 28.64 20.73
N ASN A 702 -9.49 28.13 19.66
CA ASN A 702 -10.67 28.71 19.03
C ASN A 702 -10.47 30.23 18.84
N ASP A 703 -11.40 31.05 19.34
CA ASP A 703 -11.32 32.52 19.26
C ASP A 703 -10.47 33.15 20.36
N ALA A 704 -10.06 32.38 21.38
CA ALA A 704 -9.23 32.88 22.46
C ALA A 704 -7.75 32.92 22.03
N SER A 705 -7.05 33.98 22.40
CA SER A 705 -5.64 34.17 22.06
C SER A 705 -4.87 34.92 23.14
N VAL A 706 -3.62 34.53 23.35
CA VAL A 706 -2.66 35.21 24.23
C VAL A 706 -1.37 35.47 23.48
N LYS A 707 -0.81 36.68 23.64
CA LYS A 707 0.51 37.00 23.08
C LYS A 707 1.57 36.12 23.72
N LEU A 708 2.47 35.59 22.91
CA LEU A 708 3.57 34.76 23.41
C LEU A 708 4.53 35.57 24.28
N HIS A 709 5.30 34.90 25.12
CA HIS A 709 6.46 35.52 25.75
C HIS A 709 7.45 36.08 24.73
N HIS A 710 8.09 37.20 25.06
CA HIS A 710 9.22 37.69 24.27
C HIS A 710 10.48 36.91 24.64
N VAL A 711 11.40 36.69 23.69
CA VAL A 711 12.71 36.02 23.95
C VAL A 711 13.53 36.67 25.08
N MET A 712 13.20 37.92 25.45
CA MET A 712 13.87 38.68 26.52
C MET A 712 13.24 38.44 27.90
N ASP A 713 12.07 37.81 28.01
CA ASP A 713 11.33 37.70 29.28
C ASP A 713 12.07 36.87 30.32
N TYR A 714 12.83 35.86 29.88
CA TYR A 714 13.62 34.97 30.74
C TYR A 714 15.10 34.95 30.34
N PRO A 715 15.85 36.04 30.58
CA PRO A 715 17.27 36.10 30.26
C PRO A 715 18.06 35.20 31.24
N LEU A 716 18.97 34.39 30.71
CA LEU A 716 19.70 33.38 31.47
C LEU A 716 20.96 33.94 32.12
N THR A 717 21.28 33.54 33.36
CA THR A 717 22.61 33.84 33.94
C THR A 717 23.72 33.02 33.29
N GLU A 718 24.97 33.35 33.61
CA GLU A 718 26.15 32.59 33.16
C GLU A 718 26.09 31.12 33.59
N GLU A 719 25.54 30.82 34.77
CA GLU A 719 25.36 29.47 35.30
C GLU A 719 24.12 28.75 34.75
N GLU A 720 23.12 29.52 34.30
CA GLU A 720 21.89 28.97 33.74
C GLU A 720 22.06 28.57 32.28
N LYS A 721 22.85 29.31 31.48
CA LYS A 721 23.07 28.99 30.08
C LYS A 721 23.76 27.64 29.90
N GLY A 722 23.43 26.97 28.79
CA GLY A 722 24.11 25.76 28.37
C GLY A 722 25.40 26.05 27.60
N THR A 723 25.53 25.41 26.44
CA THR A 723 26.74 25.52 25.60
C THR A 723 26.91 26.93 25.05
N ALA A 724 27.97 27.64 25.45
CA ALA A 724 28.13 29.08 25.23
C ALA A 724 27.97 29.55 23.78
N GLU A 725 28.33 28.74 22.78
CA GLU A 725 28.21 29.10 21.35
C GLU A 725 26.75 29.16 20.83
N ARG A 726 25.77 28.67 21.61
CA ARG A 726 24.36 28.59 21.22
C ARG A 726 23.48 29.73 21.77
N TYR A 727 24.07 30.59 22.60
CA TYR A 727 23.39 31.69 23.30
C TYR A 727 24.10 33.02 22.96
N GLU A 728 23.40 34.15 23.07
CA GLU A 728 23.98 35.49 22.88
C GLU A 728 23.96 36.27 24.19
N GLN A 729 25.08 36.90 24.54
CA GLN A 729 25.15 37.79 25.69
C GLN A 729 24.47 39.14 25.39
N ILE A 730 23.61 39.58 26.29
CA ILE A 730 22.89 40.85 26.21
C ILE A 730 23.85 41.99 26.58
N THR A 731 24.26 42.76 25.58
CA THR A 731 25.19 43.89 25.74
C THR A 731 24.62 45.23 25.24
N PHE A 732 23.42 45.21 24.66
CA PHE A 732 22.79 46.36 24.00
C PHE A 732 21.90 47.20 24.91
N THR A 733 21.71 46.82 26.18
CA THR A 733 20.98 47.60 27.19
C THR A 733 21.78 47.70 28.49
N ASP A 734 21.67 48.85 29.16
CA ASP A 734 22.27 49.08 30.49
C ASP A 734 21.33 48.69 31.65
N ASP A 735 20.12 48.21 31.35
CA ASP A 735 19.17 47.75 32.36
C ASP A 735 19.72 46.53 33.12
N PRO A 736 19.92 46.62 34.45
CA PRO A 736 20.45 45.52 35.26
C PRO A 736 19.63 44.22 35.20
N GLN A 737 18.36 44.28 34.80
CA GLN A 737 17.53 43.07 34.61
C GLN A 737 18.06 42.18 33.48
N TYR A 738 18.68 42.77 32.45
CA TYR A 738 19.09 42.06 31.23
C TYR A 738 20.61 42.11 31.02
N LYS A 739 21.27 43.18 31.45
CA LYS A 739 22.70 43.40 31.24
C LYS A 739 23.54 42.20 31.71
N ASP A 740 24.48 41.80 30.85
CA ASP A 740 25.41 40.69 31.07
C ASP A 740 24.78 39.29 31.21
N LYS A 741 23.46 39.15 30.99
CA LYS A 741 22.74 37.87 30.88
C LYS A 741 22.72 37.36 29.43
N TRP A 742 22.07 36.22 29.19
CA TRP A 742 22.13 35.49 27.93
C TRP A 742 20.75 35.18 27.35
N LEU A 743 20.63 35.28 26.01
CA LEU A 743 19.45 34.94 25.24
C LEU A 743 19.63 33.65 24.46
N VAL A 744 18.52 32.97 24.24
CA VAL A 744 18.45 31.82 23.35
C VAL A 744 18.43 32.29 21.89
N ARG A 745 19.30 31.73 21.05
CA ARG A 745 19.45 32.14 19.64
C ARG A 745 19.33 31.03 18.61
N LEU A 746 19.42 29.78 19.03
CA LEU A 746 19.36 28.61 18.15
C LEU A 746 18.42 27.57 18.76
N LYS A 747 17.73 26.79 17.92
CA LYS A 747 16.84 25.71 18.37
C LYS A 747 17.45 24.73 19.37
N PRO A 748 18.71 24.24 19.21
CA PRO A 748 19.33 23.42 20.24
C PRO A 748 19.43 24.08 21.61
N ALA A 749 19.59 25.41 21.67
CA ALA A 749 19.56 26.14 22.94
C ALA A 749 18.13 26.29 23.49
N VAL A 750 17.12 26.36 22.63
CA VAL A 750 15.72 26.32 23.06
C VAL A 750 15.40 24.98 23.71
N ALA A 751 15.73 23.87 23.05
CA ALA A 751 15.52 22.52 23.58
C ALA A 751 16.23 22.33 24.93
N GLU A 752 17.51 22.73 25.05
CA GLU A 752 18.24 22.72 26.33
C GLU A 752 17.52 23.55 27.41
N THR A 753 17.02 24.73 27.05
CA THR A 753 16.36 25.65 27.97
C THR A 753 15.01 25.10 28.43
N PHE A 754 14.18 24.59 27.51
CA PHE A 754 12.86 24.02 27.80
C PHE A 754 12.95 22.74 28.63
N ALA A 755 13.99 21.93 28.41
CA ALA A 755 14.26 20.75 29.22
C ALA A 755 14.72 21.11 30.65
N LYS A 756 15.58 22.13 30.79
CA LYS A 756 16.12 22.55 32.11
C LYS A 756 15.13 23.37 32.93
N PHE A 757 14.26 24.13 32.26
CA PHE A 757 13.32 25.07 32.88
C PHE A 757 11.91 24.89 32.28
N PRO A 758 11.17 23.86 32.68
CA PRO A 758 9.82 23.58 32.15
C PRO A 758 8.79 24.65 32.52
N ASP A 759 9.08 25.52 33.49
CA ASP A 759 8.22 26.60 34.00
C ASP A 759 8.44 27.95 33.29
N ARG A 760 9.46 28.07 32.41
CA ARG A 760 9.74 29.31 31.66
C ARG A 760 9.07 29.29 30.30
N TYR A 761 8.66 30.45 29.81
CA TYR A 761 8.00 30.60 28.51
C TYR A 761 6.70 29.79 28.37
N VAL A 762 6.02 29.49 29.48
CA VAL A 762 4.72 28.80 29.45
C VAL A 762 3.63 29.84 29.18
N ASN A 763 2.91 29.65 28.07
CA ASN A 763 1.78 30.48 27.67
C ASN A 763 0.50 29.70 27.96
N GLU A 764 -0.54 30.40 28.41
CA GLU A 764 -1.83 29.81 28.78
C GLU A 764 -2.97 30.59 28.14
N VAL A 765 -3.93 29.88 27.57
CA VAL A 765 -5.18 30.45 27.08
C VAL A 765 -6.35 29.54 27.48
N VAL A 766 -7.47 30.13 27.87
CA VAL A 766 -8.72 29.39 28.13
C VAL A 766 -9.74 29.79 27.09
N CYS A 767 -10.30 28.80 26.41
CA CYS A 767 -11.37 28.96 25.42
C CYS A 767 -12.60 28.19 25.87
N TYR A 768 -13.72 28.39 25.17
CA TYR A 768 -14.93 27.59 25.37
C TYR A 768 -15.21 26.76 24.10
N VAL A 769 -15.56 25.49 24.28
CA VAL A 769 -16.03 24.60 23.22
C VAL A 769 -17.55 24.50 23.33
N GLY A 770 -18.25 24.77 22.22
CA GLY A 770 -19.71 24.78 22.16
C GLY A 770 -20.31 23.40 21.91
N GLU A 771 -21.58 23.36 21.50
CA GLU A 771 -22.28 22.10 21.16
C GLU A 771 -21.73 21.42 19.90
N ASP A 772 -20.97 22.14 19.06
CA ASP A 772 -20.30 21.58 17.89
C ASP A 772 -19.11 20.66 18.26
N GLY A 773 -18.66 20.72 19.51
CA GLY A 773 -17.61 19.90 20.07
C GLY A 773 -16.25 20.09 19.39
N LYS A 774 -16.00 21.28 18.83
CA LYS A 774 -14.76 21.57 18.10
C LYS A 774 -13.76 22.35 18.93
N LEU A 775 -12.53 21.86 18.94
CA LEU A 775 -11.38 22.57 19.49
C LEU A 775 -10.27 22.65 18.47
N ARG A 776 -9.94 23.87 18.04
CA ARG A 776 -8.81 24.18 17.17
C ARG A 776 -7.79 24.98 17.95
N LEU A 777 -6.54 24.53 17.98
CA LEU A 777 -5.47 25.18 18.76
C LEU A 777 -4.17 25.26 17.98
N GLY A 778 -3.30 26.18 18.39
CA GLY A 778 -1.97 26.30 17.80
C GLY A 778 -1.29 27.64 18.05
N ILE A 779 -0.36 28.00 17.17
CA ILE A 779 0.31 29.32 17.17
C ILE A 779 0.01 30.09 15.90
N LYS A 780 -0.08 31.41 16.05
CA LYS A 780 -0.20 32.37 14.95
C LYS A 780 0.88 33.42 15.06
N THR A 781 1.49 33.79 13.94
CA THR A 781 2.47 34.87 13.82
C THR A 781 1.92 35.91 12.85
N ALA A 782 1.49 37.05 13.37
CA ALA A 782 0.77 38.11 12.66
C ALA A 782 1.72 39.15 12.07
N THR A 783 2.36 38.82 10.95
CA THR A 783 3.45 39.58 10.32
C THR A 783 3.05 40.21 8.99
N ALA A 784 1.77 40.21 8.61
CA ALA A 784 1.29 40.88 7.39
C ALA A 784 1.60 42.38 7.32
N SER A 785 1.70 43.06 8.47
CA SER A 785 2.00 44.49 8.57
C SER A 785 3.50 44.83 8.54
N VAL A 786 4.38 43.82 8.52
CA VAL A 786 5.84 44.00 8.61
C VAL A 786 6.60 43.15 7.60
N ASP A 787 7.71 43.68 7.08
CA ASP A 787 8.60 42.97 6.14
C ASP A 787 9.88 42.45 6.85
N TRP A 788 9.77 42.05 8.11
CA TRP A 788 10.92 41.68 8.94
C TRP A 788 11.50 40.32 8.55
N THR A 789 12.83 40.27 8.45
CA THR A 789 13.55 39.04 8.11
C THR A 789 13.92 38.27 9.37
N GLY A 790 13.67 36.96 9.35
CA GLY A 790 14.05 36.05 10.42
C GLY A 790 13.17 36.14 11.67
N THR A 791 11.91 36.59 11.55
CA THR A 791 10.92 36.44 12.63
C THR A 791 10.89 34.99 13.08
N TRP A 792 10.79 34.77 14.39
CA TRP A 792 11.05 33.44 14.92
C TRP A 792 10.12 33.13 16.08
N THR A 793 9.19 32.21 15.84
CA THR A 793 8.28 31.68 16.85
C THR A 793 8.69 30.24 17.12
N VAL A 794 8.97 29.90 18.37
CA VAL A 794 9.37 28.54 18.78
C VAL A 794 8.38 28.04 19.82
N PHE A 795 7.99 26.78 19.71
CA PHE A 795 6.92 26.19 20.52
C PHE A 795 7.11 24.68 20.66
N ASP A 796 6.63 24.17 21.78
CA ASP A 796 6.65 22.76 22.16
C ASP A 796 5.66 22.51 23.32
N LYS A 797 5.36 21.23 23.63
CA LYS A 797 4.59 20.76 24.80
C LYS A 797 3.22 21.41 24.95
N PHE A 798 2.34 21.19 23.99
CA PHE A 798 0.93 21.57 24.17
C PHE A 798 0.24 20.61 25.14
N GLU A 799 -0.51 21.14 26.10
CA GLU A 799 -1.42 20.37 26.95
C GLU A 799 -2.82 20.97 26.88
N VAL A 800 -3.84 20.10 26.96
CA VAL A 800 -5.26 20.48 26.88
C VAL A 800 -6.00 19.89 28.07
N GLU A 801 -6.61 20.75 28.87
CA GLU A 801 -7.41 20.38 30.05
C GLU A 801 -8.85 20.90 29.90
N TYR A 802 -9.82 20.01 30.05
CA TYR A 802 -11.25 20.30 30.15
C TYR A 802 -11.60 20.70 31.58
N LEU A 803 -12.05 21.95 31.75
CA LEU A 803 -12.40 22.53 33.05
C LEU A 803 -13.85 22.21 33.47
N GLY A 804 -14.67 21.68 32.55
CA GLY A 804 -16.07 21.35 32.79
C GLY A 804 -17.06 22.29 32.10
N ALA A 805 -18.29 21.81 31.95
CA ALA A 805 -19.37 22.53 31.27
C ALA A 805 -19.84 23.79 32.02
N GLU A 806 -19.71 23.80 33.34
CA GLU A 806 -20.13 24.90 34.23
C GLU A 806 -19.05 25.98 34.43
N ASP A 807 -17.81 25.72 33.98
CA ASP A 807 -16.74 26.71 34.03
C ASP A 807 -16.90 27.69 32.85
N MET A 808 -17.15 28.95 33.16
CA MET A 808 -17.36 30.03 32.18
C MET A 808 -16.13 30.92 31.96
N THR A 809 -14.96 30.53 32.47
CA THR A 809 -13.74 31.35 32.35
C THR A 809 -13.27 31.51 30.90
N GLY A 810 -13.42 30.45 30.09
CA GLY A 810 -13.14 30.51 28.66
C GLY A 810 -14.16 31.35 27.87
N ALA A 811 -15.39 31.45 28.38
CA ALA A 811 -16.49 32.11 27.69
C ALA A 811 -16.32 33.64 27.60
N GLU A 812 -15.88 34.31 28.67
CA GLU A 812 -15.68 35.77 28.65
C GLU A 812 -14.59 36.19 27.65
N THR A 813 -13.48 35.44 27.58
CA THR A 813 -12.43 35.69 26.57
C THR A 813 -12.96 35.47 25.16
N SER A 814 -13.68 34.37 24.95
CA SER A 814 -14.22 33.99 23.64
C SER A 814 -15.24 35.01 23.12
N ILE A 815 -16.18 35.46 23.96
CA ILE A 815 -17.21 36.43 23.53
C ILE A 815 -16.61 37.80 23.23
N ASN A 816 -15.61 38.26 23.99
CA ASN A 816 -14.96 39.55 23.73
C ASN A 816 -14.15 39.52 22.43
N ALA A 817 -13.54 38.38 22.09
CA ALA A 817 -12.89 38.19 20.79
C ALA A 817 -13.90 38.29 19.64
N LEU A 818 -15.07 37.65 19.78
CA LEU A 818 -16.16 37.75 18.79
C LEU A 818 -16.68 39.18 18.64
N ILE A 819 -16.84 39.93 19.73
CA ILE A 819 -17.23 41.36 19.69
C ILE A 819 -16.21 42.18 18.88
N ALA A 820 -14.91 41.95 19.09
CA ALA A 820 -13.86 42.63 18.34
C ALA A 820 -13.90 42.28 16.85
N THR A 821 -14.03 40.99 16.50
CA THR A 821 -14.18 40.55 15.11
C THR A 821 -15.39 41.17 14.43
N ALA A 822 -16.56 41.19 15.09
CA ALA A 822 -17.76 41.83 14.56
C ALA A 822 -17.56 43.34 14.34
N THR A 823 -16.88 44.02 15.27
CA THR A 823 -16.59 45.46 15.18
C THR A 823 -15.66 45.78 14.00
N ASP A 824 -14.62 44.98 13.79
CA ASP A 824 -13.70 45.14 12.67
C ASP A 824 -14.41 44.92 11.33
N MET A 825 -15.32 43.96 11.26
CA MET A 825 -16.12 43.68 10.06
C MET A 825 -17.05 44.84 9.70
N VAL A 826 -17.74 45.45 10.67
CA VAL A 826 -18.60 46.62 10.45
C VAL A 826 -17.84 47.80 9.84
N ASN A 827 -16.60 48.02 10.28
CA ASN A 827 -15.76 49.14 9.86
C ASN A 827 -15.05 48.92 8.52
N LYS A 828 -15.15 47.73 7.92
CA LYS A 828 -14.47 47.39 6.67
C LYS A 828 -15.13 48.09 5.47
N GLU A 829 -14.34 48.78 4.64
CA GLU A 829 -14.80 49.45 3.41
C GLU A 829 -14.82 48.48 2.21
N VAL A 830 -15.82 47.59 2.14
CA VAL A 830 -16.02 46.60 1.06
C VAL A 830 -17.49 46.52 0.63
N LEU A 831 -17.76 45.95 -0.55
CA LEU A 831 -19.13 45.62 -0.98
C LEU A 831 -19.80 44.72 0.06
N THR A 832 -21.00 45.09 0.49
CA THR A 832 -21.78 44.36 1.51
C THR A 832 -23.24 44.84 1.50
N THR A 833 -24.06 44.40 2.45
CA THR A 833 -25.45 44.83 2.64
C THR A 833 -25.61 45.75 3.85
N GLN A 834 -26.61 46.64 3.81
CA GLN A 834 -26.98 47.45 4.97
C GLN A 834 -27.55 46.58 6.10
N GLU A 835 -28.37 45.57 5.75
CA GLU A 835 -28.92 44.59 6.68
C GLU A 835 -27.83 43.91 7.54
N ALA A 836 -26.74 43.45 6.92
CA ALA A 836 -25.65 42.80 7.65
C ALA A 836 -24.94 43.76 8.60
N LYS A 837 -24.71 45.01 8.19
CA LYS A 837 -24.13 46.05 9.07
C LYS A 837 -25.02 46.33 10.28
N ASP A 838 -26.34 46.40 10.08
CA ASP A 838 -27.30 46.64 11.15
C ASP A 838 -27.38 45.44 12.12
N GLY A 839 -27.35 44.21 11.58
CA GLY A 839 -27.32 42.97 12.36
C GLY A 839 -26.07 42.84 13.23
N LEU A 840 -24.89 43.11 12.65
CA LEU A 840 -23.62 43.14 13.38
C LEU A 840 -23.65 44.16 14.53
N ASN A 841 -24.08 45.40 14.26
CA ASN A 841 -24.19 46.44 15.30
C ASN A 841 -25.13 46.02 16.43
N THR A 842 -26.26 45.38 16.11
CA THR A 842 -27.23 44.90 17.11
C THR A 842 -26.64 43.80 17.99
N ALA A 843 -25.96 42.80 17.40
CA ALA A 843 -25.30 41.73 18.13
C ALA A 843 -24.17 42.24 19.03
N ILE A 844 -23.36 43.19 18.51
CA ILE A 844 -22.30 43.86 19.29
C ILE A 844 -22.89 44.58 20.51
N GLU A 845 -23.98 45.35 20.35
CA GLU A 845 -24.63 46.06 21.46
C GLU A 845 -25.18 45.11 22.51
N SER A 846 -25.82 44.00 22.10
CA SER A 846 -26.38 43.00 22.99
C SER A 846 -25.30 42.26 23.78
N ALA A 847 -24.25 41.78 23.10
CA ALA A 847 -23.18 41.03 23.74
C ALA A 847 -22.38 41.90 24.73
N ASN A 848 -22.08 43.16 24.38
CA ASN A 848 -21.44 44.10 25.30
C ASN A 848 -22.26 44.30 26.59
N LYS A 849 -23.59 44.33 26.46
CA LYS A 849 -24.48 44.42 27.63
C LYS A 849 -24.42 43.15 28.47
N ALA A 850 -24.51 41.97 27.86
CA ALA A 850 -24.45 40.69 28.58
C ALA A 850 -23.13 40.50 29.33
N VAL A 851 -22.00 40.82 28.70
CA VAL A 851 -20.67 40.80 29.36
C VAL A 851 -20.67 41.71 30.59
N SER A 852 -21.26 42.90 30.51
CA SER A 852 -21.31 43.84 31.64
C SER A 852 -22.22 43.41 32.80
N GLU A 853 -23.22 42.57 32.53
CA GLU A 853 -24.18 42.05 33.52
C GLU A 853 -23.72 40.70 34.14
N GLY A 854 -22.73 40.04 33.51
CA GLY A 854 -22.17 38.75 33.91
C GLY A 854 -22.75 37.57 33.11
N LEU A 855 -21.90 36.65 32.66
CA LEU A 855 -22.29 35.53 31.80
C LEU A 855 -22.76 34.31 32.61
N THR A 856 -23.92 33.77 32.26
CA THR A 856 -24.32 32.39 32.58
C THR A 856 -24.12 31.52 31.34
N LEU A 857 -24.14 30.19 31.48
CA LEU A 857 -24.06 29.28 30.32
C LEU A 857 -25.16 29.57 29.29
N GLU A 858 -26.40 29.73 29.74
CA GLU A 858 -27.55 30.05 28.88
C GLU A 858 -27.37 31.37 28.14
N VAL A 859 -26.97 32.44 28.84
CA VAL A 859 -26.76 33.77 28.23
C VAL A 859 -25.54 33.76 27.30
N TYR A 860 -24.46 33.10 27.69
CA TYR A 860 -23.27 32.99 26.85
C TYR A 860 -23.59 32.27 25.53
N ASN A 861 -24.25 31.11 25.60
CA ASN A 861 -24.65 30.35 24.42
C ASN A 861 -25.56 31.18 23.50
N GLU A 862 -26.53 31.92 24.07
CA GLU A 862 -27.38 32.83 23.31
C GLU A 862 -26.58 33.93 22.60
N GLN A 863 -25.70 34.64 23.32
CA GLN A 863 -24.95 35.76 22.74
C GLN A 863 -23.86 35.31 21.76
N VAL A 864 -23.21 34.17 21.99
CA VAL A 864 -22.25 33.60 21.04
C VAL A 864 -22.96 33.12 19.79
N ALA A 865 -24.14 32.50 19.91
CA ALA A 865 -24.95 32.14 18.76
C ALA A 865 -25.32 33.40 17.96
N ASP A 866 -25.78 34.47 18.62
CA ASP A 866 -26.14 35.74 17.97
C ASP A 866 -24.94 36.42 17.29
N LEU A 867 -23.79 36.52 17.96
CA LEU A 867 -22.58 37.11 17.40
C LEU A 867 -22.03 36.29 16.24
N ASN A 868 -21.92 34.96 16.39
CA ASN A 868 -21.45 34.09 15.31
C ASN A 868 -22.41 34.13 14.13
N ALA A 869 -23.73 34.15 14.36
CA ALA A 869 -24.72 34.32 13.30
C ALA A 869 -24.56 35.67 12.59
N ALA A 870 -24.33 36.76 13.32
CA ALA A 870 -24.13 38.09 12.73
C ALA A 870 -22.80 38.22 11.98
N ILE A 871 -21.70 37.71 12.52
CA ILE A 871 -20.37 37.65 11.87
C ILE A 871 -20.46 36.81 10.60
N LYS A 872 -21.08 35.64 10.69
CA LYS A 872 -21.31 34.76 9.53
C LYS A 872 -22.16 35.46 8.48
N ALA A 873 -23.30 36.04 8.85
CA ALA A 873 -24.16 36.77 7.92
C ALA A 873 -23.43 37.99 7.29
N GLY A 874 -22.57 38.67 8.06
CA GLY A 874 -21.73 39.75 7.57
C GLY A 874 -20.72 39.30 6.53
N GLN A 875 -20.02 38.19 6.80
CA GLN A 875 -19.08 37.61 5.86
C GLN A 875 -19.78 37.07 4.61
N GLU A 876 -20.90 36.35 4.78
CA GLU A 876 -21.74 35.86 3.69
C GLU A 876 -22.25 37.01 2.81
N ALA A 877 -22.62 38.16 3.39
CA ALA A 877 -23.03 39.33 2.63
C ALA A 877 -21.88 39.97 1.82
N ILE A 878 -20.66 39.98 2.36
CA ILE A 878 -19.47 40.46 1.64
C ILE A 878 -19.16 39.50 0.48
N ASP A 879 -19.14 38.20 0.75
CA ASP A 879 -18.81 37.18 -0.24
C ASP A 879 -19.87 37.12 -1.35
N ALA A 880 -21.15 37.19 -1.00
CA ALA A 880 -22.25 37.21 -1.96
C ALA A 880 -22.25 38.47 -2.84
N ALA A 881 -21.97 39.64 -2.26
CA ALA A 881 -21.88 40.88 -3.02
C ALA A 881 -20.69 40.87 -4.00
N THR A 882 -19.54 40.38 -3.55
CA THR A 882 -18.32 40.23 -4.37
C THR A 882 -18.53 39.19 -5.47
N ALA A 883 -19.20 38.08 -5.17
CA ALA A 883 -19.53 37.05 -6.15
C ALA A 883 -20.52 37.58 -7.21
N LEU A 884 -21.52 38.37 -6.81
CA LEU A 884 -22.44 39.03 -7.74
C LEU A 884 -21.71 39.99 -8.68
N GLU A 885 -20.78 40.80 -8.17
CA GLU A 885 -19.94 41.68 -9.00
C GLU A 885 -19.17 40.89 -10.06
N LYS A 886 -18.40 39.88 -9.65
CA LYS A 886 -17.62 39.05 -10.56
C LYS A 886 -18.49 38.34 -11.60
N ARG A 887 -19.65 37.86 -11.16
CA ARG A 887 -20.62 37.21 -12.04
C ARG A 887 -21.22 38.17 -13.06
N ASN A 888 -21.54 39.37 -12.62
CA ASN A 888 -22.06 40.43 -13.46
C ASN A 888 -21.05 40.80 -14.56
N ASP A 889 -19.79 41.00 -14.19
CA ASP A 889 -18.70 41.30 -15.11
C ASP A 889 -18.52 40.18 -16.16
N ASN A 890 -18.57 38.91 -15.73
CA ASN A 890 -18.49 37.76 -16.64
C ASN A 890 -19.63 37.77 -17.67
N HIS A 891 -20.88 37.99 -17.24
CA HIS A 891 -22.01 38.07 -18.18
C HIS A 891 -21.90 39.29 -19.10
N ASN A 892 -21.42 40.43 -18.60
CA ASN A 892 -21.18 41.63 -19.42
C ASN A 892 -20.14 41.37 -20.52
N ASP A 893 -19.03 40.72 -20.18
CA ASP A 893 -18.00 40.34 -21.13
C ASP A 893 -18.55 39.40 -22.22
N LYS A 894 -19.39 38.42 -21.85
CA LYS A 894 -20.01 37.49 -22.80
C LYS A 894 -21.10 38.13 -23.68
N LEU A 895 -21.83 39.11 -23.16
CA LEU A 895 -22.80 39.89 -23.92
C LEU A 895 -22.15 40.83 -24.93
N THR A 896 -20.95 41.34 -24.63
CA THR A 896 -20.26 42.36 -25.44
C THR A 896 -19.14 41.80 -26.35
N SER A 897 -18.77 40.54 -26.16
CA SER A 897 -17.78 39.82 -26.98
C SER A 897 -18.43 39.10 -28.17
N VAL A 898 -17.58 38.61 -29.09
CA VAL A 898 -17.99 37.80 -30.26
C VAL A 898 -17.14 36.54 -30.35
N GLY A 899 -17.73 35.43 -30.82
CA GLY A 899 -17.02 34.15 -30.99
C GLY A 899 -17.21 33.13 -29.85
N GLU A 900 -16.17 32.33 -29.56
CA GLU A 900 -16.21 31.31 -28.50
C GLU A 900 -16.53 31.93 -27.13
N GLU A 901 -17.37 31.27 -26.33
CA GLU A 901 -17.92 31.76 -25.04
C GLU A 901 -18.78 33.04 -25.08
N SER A 902 -18.96 33.69 -26.23
CA SER A 902 -19.89 34.82 -26.37
C SER A 902 -21.35 34.37 -26.44
N TYR A 903 -22.27 35.31 -26.23
CA TYR A 903 -23.71 35.08 -26.39
C TYR A 903 -24.26 35.41 -27.79
N ASP A 904 -23.39 35.57 -28.80
CA ASP A 904 -23.77 35.90 -30.19
C ASP A 904 -24.87 34.99 -30.76
N ALA A 905 -24.82 33.69 -30.45
CA ALA A 905 -25.79 32.70 -30.93
C ALA A 905 -27.22 32.92 -30.41
N TYR A 906 -27.36 33.71 -29.35
CA TYR A 906 -28.62 33.96 -28.66
C TYR A 906 -29.14 35.39 -28.84
N VAL A 907 -28.49 36.22 -29.66
CA VAL A 907 -28.82 37.65 -29.85
C VAL A 907 -30.28 37.88 -30.26
N ASP A 908 -30.89 36.92 -30.96
CA ASP A 908 -32.28 36.96 -31.42
C ASP A 908 -33.30 36.41 -30.39
N THR A 909 -32.85 36.01 -29.19
CA THR A 909 -33.72 35.50 -28.12
C THR A 909 -34.17 36.63 -27.19
N ASP A 910 -35.39 36.54 -26.68
CA ASP A 910 -35.90 37.50 -25.67
C ASP A 910 -35.04 37.51 -24.39
N GLY A 911 -34.47 36.36 -24.03
CA GLY A 911 -33.62 36.23 -22.85
C GLY A 911 -32.30 37.00 -22.94
N PHE A 912 -31.71 37.15 -24.13
CA PHE A 912 -30.47 37.93 -24.32
C PHE A 912 -30.68 39.40 -23.95
N ALA A 913 -31.74 40.01 -24.49
CA ALA A 913 -32.08 41.41 -24.19
C ALA A 913 -32.46 41.63 -22.72
N GLU A 914 -33.12 40.65 -22.09
CA GLU A 914 -33.41 40.69 -20.66
C GLU A 914 -32.14 40.60 -19.81
N LEU A 915 -31.19 39.75 -20.18
CA LEU A 915 -29.92 39.58 -19.46
C LEU A 915 -29.06 40.85 -19.54
N GLU A 916 -28.93 41.46 -20.72
CA GLU A 916 -28.21 42.73 -20.92
C GLU A 916 -28.74 43.84 -20.00
N LYS A 917 -30.06 43.95 -19.89
CA LYS A 917 -30.69 44.93 -19.03
C LYS A 917 -30.36 44.70 -17.54
N VAL A 918 -30.41 43.45 -17.07
CA VAL A 918 -30.11 43.11 -15.67
C VAL A 918 -28.64 43.42 -15.35
N VAL A 919 -27.72 43.11 -16.27
CA VAL A 919 -26.28 43.35 -16.08
C VAL A 919 -25.99 44.85 -15.89
N LEU A 920 -26.58 45.71 -16.72
CA LEU A 920 -26.40 47.16 -16.61
C LEU A 920 -27.03 47.75 -15.32
N GLU A 921 -28.13 47.16 -14.82
CA GLU A 921 -28.73 47.57 -13.55
C GLU A 921 -27.78 47.31 -12.37
N ILE A 922 -27.07 46.18 -12.37
CA ILE A 922 -26.11 45.81 -11.32
C ILE A 922 -24.84 46.68 -11.38
N GLU A 923 -24.27 46.91 -12.57
CA GLU A 923 -23.11 47.81 -12.74
C GLU A 923 -23.39 49.21 -12.17
N GLY A 924 -24.60 49.73 -12.42
CA GLY A 924 -25.04 51.02 -11.89
C GLY A 924 -25.13 51.05 -10.37
N LYS A 925 -25.45 49.92 -9.73
CA LYS A 925 -25.50 49.79 -8.27
C LYS A 925 -24.10 49.73 -7.66
N ILE A 926 -23.21 48.92 -8.25
CA ILE A 926 -21.83 48.70 -7.77
C ILE A 926 -21.01 50.00 -7.90
N SER A 927 -21.09 50.69 -9.03
CA SER A 927 -20.36 51.94 -9.28
C SER A 927 -20.86 53.16 -8.48
N GLY A 928 -21.99 53.02 -7.78
CA GLY A 928 -22.60 54.06 -6.94
C GLY A 928 -22.09 54.07 -5.49
N GLU A 929 -22.98 53.82 -4.53
CA GLU A 929 -22.64 53.77 -3.08
C GLU A 929 -21.94 52.46 -2.66
N GLY A 930 -21.94 51.43 -3.52
CA GLY A 930 -21.28 50.15 -3.23
C GLY A 930 -21.90 49.38 -2.07
N ILE A 931 -23.20 49.59 -1.78
CA ILE A 931 -23.93 48.90 -0.71
C ILE A 931 -25.30 48.41 -1.22
N PHE A 932 -25.59 47.14 -0.99
CA PHE A 932 -26.89 46.54 -1.26
C PHE A 932 -27.81 46.71 -0.04
N ALA A 933 -29.12 46.69 -0.23
CA ALA A 933 -30.08 46.85 0.88
C ALA A 933 -30.09 45.61 1.79
N SER A 934 -30.10 44.42 1.20
CA SER A 934 -30.26 43.14 1.89
C SER A 934 -29.66 41.98 1.09
N MET A 935 -29.54 40.81 1.72
CA MET A 935 -29.22 39.57 0.99
C MET A 935 -30.29 39.23 -0.05
N GLU A 936 -31.55 39.50 0.25
CA GLU A 936 -32.67 39.31 -0.69
C GLU A 936 -32.52 40.14 -1.96
N GLU A 937 -31.95 41.34 -1.90
CA GLU A 937 -31.66 42.13 -3.12
C GLU A 937 -30.57 41.45 -3.98
N ILE A 938 -29.52 40.91 -3.35
CA ILE A 938 -28.45 40.18 -4.06
C ILE A 938 -29.02 38.89 -4.68
N ASP A 939 -29.83 38.14 -3.94
CA ASP A 939 -30.49 36.93 -4.41
C ASP A 939 -31.47 37.21 -5.55
N ASP A 940 -32.24 38.31 -5.47
CA ASP A 940 -33.13 38.74 -6.55
C ASP A 940 -32.34 39.09 -7.83
N TYR A 941 -31.18 39.77 -7.71
CA TYR A 941 -30.30 39.97 -8.86
C TYR A 941 -29.75 38.66 -9.42
N ASN A 942 -29.28 37.75 -8.57
CA ASN A 942 -28.82 36.41 -9.00
C ASN A 942 -29.94 35.62 -9.69
N ALA A 943 -31.17 35.67 -9.16
CA ALA A 943 -32.34 35.03 -9.75
C ALA A 943 -32.72 35.67 -11.09
N LYS A 944 -32.68 36.99 -11.21
CA LYS A 944 -32.89 37.71 -12.47
C LYS A 944 -31.86 37.33 -13.52
N ILE A 945 -30.57 37.27 -13.16
CA ILE A 945 -29.50 36.79 -14.03
C ILE A 945 -29.80 35.33 -14.45
N ASN A 946 -30.04 34.42 -13.51
CA ASN A 946 -30.32 33.01 -13.80
C ASN A 946 -31.54 32.86 -14.72
N LYS A 947 -32.62 33.58 -14.45
CA LYS A 947 -33.87 33.51 -15.21
C LYS A 947 -33.72 34.08 -16.61
N ALA A 948 -33.02 35.19 -16.77
CA ALA A 948 -32.73 35.76 -18.08
C ALA A 948 -31.78 34.87 -18.88
N TYR A 949 -30.71 34.37 -18.25
CA TYR A 949 -29.75 33.45 -18.86
C TYR A 949 -30.40 32.13 -19.30
N THR A 950 -31.15 31.46 -18.42
CA THR A 950 -31.83 30.20 -18.80
C THR A 950 -32.95 30.44 -19.81
N LYS A 951 -33.62 31.61 -19.81
CA LYS A 951 -34.58 31.98 -20.87
C LYS A 951 -33.91 32.16 -22.22
N MET A 952 -32.72 32.76 -22.23
CA MET A 952 -31.87 32.90 -23.41
C MET A 952 -31.51 31.52 -23.98
N VAL A 953 -31.06 30.59 -23.12
CA VAL A 953 -30.72 29.21 -23.52
C VAL A 953 -31.95 28.40 -23.92
N SER A 954 -33.05 28.50 -23.17
CA SER A 954 -34.32 27.82 -23.45
C SER A 954 -34.93 28.23 -24.79
N GLY A 955 -34.74 29.50 -25.20
CA GLY A 955 -35.28 30.06 -26.43
C GLY A 955 -34.82 29.39 -27.73
N VAL A 956 -33.75 28.58 -27.69
CA VAL A 956 -33.25 27.82 -28.84
C VAL A 956 -33.55 26.31 -28.77
N ILE A 957 -34.20 25.83 -27.71
CA ILE A 957 -34.57 24.41 -27.52
C ILE A 957 -35.98 24.15 -28.06
N ASP A 958 -36.13 23.15 -28.95
CA ASP A 958 -37.43 22.73 -29.47
C ASP A 958 -38.09 21.61 -28.63
N PHE A 959 -38.71 22.01 -27.52
CA PHE A 959 -39.42 21.10 -26.61
C PHE A 959 -40.63 20.39 -27.24
N SER A 960 -41.15 20.88 -28.38
CA SER A 960 -42.36 20.31 -29.00
C SER A 960 -42.15 18.91 -29.59
N THR A 961 -40.89 18.49 -29.71
CA THR A 961 -40.49 17.20 -30.26
C THR A 961 -40.32 16.10 -29.21
N ALA A 962 -40.38 16.45 -27.91
CA ALA A 962 -40.16 15.52 -26.81
C ALA A 962 -41.28 14.47 -26.68
N SER A 963 -40.88 13.24 -26.36
CA SER A 963 -41.78 12.15 -25.99
C SER A 963 -41.11 11.16 -25.04
N LYS A 964 -41.88 10.25 -24.43
CA LYS A 964 -41.34 9.19 -23.56
C LYS A 964 -40.18 8.41 -24.19
N ASP A 965 -40.33 8.09 -25.49
CA ASP A 965 -39.38 7.26 -26.23
C ASP A 965 -38.25 8.08 -26.89
N ALA A 966 -38.40 9.41 -26.92
CA ALA A 966 -37.45 10.33 -27.53
C ALA A 966 -37.41 11.64 -26.71
N PRO A 967 -36.74 11.64 -25.54
CA PRO A 967 -36.63 12.84 -24.72
C PRO A 967 -35.72 13.88 -25.38
N VAL A 968 -36.02 15.16 -25.15
CA VAL A 968 -35.20 16.30 -25.58
C VAL A 968 -34.16 16.61 -24.50
N ASP A 969 -32.94 16.94 -24.91
CA ASP A 969 -31.89 17.38 -24.00
C ASP A 969 -32.19 18.80 -23.51
N ALA A 970 -32.47 18.91 -22.21
CA ALA A 970 -32.76 20.16 -21.51
C ALA A 970 -31.64 20.55 -20.55
N THR A 971 -30.44 19.94 -20.67
CA THR A 971 -29.33 20.12 -19.74
C THR A 971 -28.88 21.56 -19.62
N GLY A 972 -29.00 22.37 -20.69
CA GLY A 972 -28.69 23.80 -20.67
C GLY A 972 -29.57 24.66 -19.73
N LEU A 973 -30.65 24.09 -19.16
CA LEU A 973 -31.44 24.75 -18.11
C LEU A 973 -30.78 24.63 -16.71
N ILE A 974 -29.81 23.72 -16.55
CA ILE A 974 -28.91 23.67 -15.40
C ILE A 974 -27.71 24.54 -15.77
N ILE A 975 -27.45 25.62 -15.02
CA ILE A 975 -26.26 26.43 -15.23
C ILE A 975 -25.06 25.65 -14.71
N THR A 976 -23.99 25.56 -15.51
CA THR A 976 -22.74 24.84 -15.18
C THR A 976 -22.97 23.39 -14.70
N PRO A 977 -23.61 22.52 -15.52
CA PRO A 977 -24.04 21.18 -15.10
C PRO A 977 -22.88 20.20 -14.84
N GLY A 978 -21.69 20.48 -15.38
CA GLY A 978 -20.47 19.67 -15.20
C GLY A 978 -19.37 20.39 -14.42
N PHE A 979 -19.73 21.34 -13.55
CA PHE A 979 -18.80 22.13 -12.73
C PHE A 979 -17.56 22.70 -13.46
N GLN A 980 -17.73 23.05 -14.73
CA GLN A 980 -16.67 23.54 -15.60
C GLN A 980 -17.17 24.71 -16.47
N THR A 981 -16.26 25.65 -16.72
CA THR A 981 -16.39 26.76 -17.65
C THR A 981 -15.16 26.79 -18.57
N ARG A 982 -15.12 27.71 -19.53
CA ARG A 982 -13.95 27.93 -20.40
C ARG A 982 -13.28 29.25 -20.04
N THR A 983 -11.95 29.27 -20.00
CA THR A 983 -11.17 30.48 -19.76
C THR A 983 -10.08 30.64 -20.81
N PHE A 984 -9.84 31.87 -21.26
CA PHE A 984 -8.82 32.13 -22.26
C PHE A 984 -7.45 32.31 -21.60
N ASN A 985 -6.52 31.42 -21.92
CA ASN A 985 -5.16 31.51 -21.43
C ASN A 985 -4.36 32.47 -22.32
N GLU A 986 -4.06 33.67 -21.81
CA GLU A 986 -3.33 34.70 -22.57
C GLU A 986 -1.92 34.27 -22.98
N THR A 987 -1.30 33.32 -22.27
CA THR A 987 0.06 32.86 -22.59
C THR A 987 0.05 31.82 -23.71
N THR A 988 -0.86 30.85 -23.65
CA THR A 988 -0.98 29.80 -24.68
C THR A 988 -1.82 30.25 -25.86
N GLN A 989 -2.62 31.31 -25.70
CA GLN A 989 -3.60 31.82 -26.67
C GLN A 989 -4.67 30.77 -27.02
N VAL A 990 -5.05 29.94 -26.05
CA VAL A 990 -6.02 28.85 -26.21
C VAL A 990 -7.07 28.94 -25.08
N TRP A 991 -8.31 28.58 -25.39
CA TRP A 991 -9.35 28.38 -24.40
C TRP A 991 -9.17 27.04 -23.70
N GLU A 992 -9.12 27.06 -22.38
CA GLU A 992 -8.90 25.91 -21.51
C GLU A 992 -10.08 25.74 -20.55
N ASP A 993 -10.39 24.50 -20.21
CA ASP A 993 -11.43 24.20 -19.22
C ASP A 993 -10.94 24.64 -17.84
N ALA A 994 -11.82 25.30 -17.10
CA ALA A 994 -11.58 25.76 -15.75
C ALA A 994 -12.74 25.32 -14.85
N SER A 995 -12.45 25.00 -13.60
CA SER A 995 -13.49 24.65 -12.66
C SER A 995 -14.39 25.85 -12.37
N SER A 996 -15.69 25.61 -12.27
CA SER A 996 -16.69 26.64 -11.98
C SER A 996 -17.91 26.02 -11.32
N SER A 997 -18.51 26.74 -10.37
CA SER A 997 -19.83 26.41 -9.83
C SER A 997 -20.82 27.54 -10.08
N ASP A 998 -20.62 28.33 -11.14
CA ASP A 998 -21.45 29.49 -11.45
C ASP A 998 -22.92 29.06 -11.63
N GLY A 999 -23.83 29.82 -11.03
CA GLY A 999 -25.27 29.51 -11.04
C GLY A 999 -25.73 28.58 -9.91
N TRP A 1000 -24.80 27.96 -9.18
CA TRP A 1000 -25.08 27.17 -7.99
C TRP A 1000 -24.82 27.95 -6.70
N THR A 1001 -25.63 27.69 -5.68
CA THR A 1001 -25.47 28.18 -4.32
C THR A 1001 -24.90 27.06 -3.45
N ALA A 1002 -23.65 27.23 -3.00
CA ALA A 1002 -22.95 26.27 -2.14
C ALA A 1002 -22.87 26.77 -0.70
N THR A 1003 -22.99 25.87 0.27
CA THR A 1003 -22.74 26.13 1.70
C THR A 1003 -21.37 25.62 2.15
N GLY A 1004 -20.54 25.15 1.23
CA GLY A 1004 -19.22 24.54 1.43
C GLY A 1004 -18.89 23.56 0.31
N GLY A 1005 -17.68 22.98 0.35
CA GLY A 1005 -17.10 22.25 -0.79
C GLY A 1005 -16.51 23.17 -1.85
N THR A 1006 -16.01 22.60 -2.95
CA THR A 1006 -15.38 23.37 -4.04
C THR A 1006 -15.45 22.67 -5.39
N ALA A 1007 -15.45 23.46 -6.47
CA ALA A 1007 -15.22 22.98 -7.83
C ALA A 1007 -13.72 22.76 -8.04
N THR A 1008 -13.33 21.51 -8.29
CA THR A 1008 -11.93 21.07 -8.21
C THR A 1008 -11.20 21.16 -9.54
N SER A 1009 -9.88 21.01 -9.52
CA SER A 1009 -9.07 20.85 -10.75
C SER A 1009 -9.42 19.60 -11.57
N GLY A 1010 -10.15 18.65 -10.97
CA GLY A 1010 -10.76 17.51 -11.68
C GLY A 1010 -12.05 17.87 -12.42
N LEU A 1011 -12.43 19.16 -12.50
CA LEU A 1011 -13.66 19.62 -13.16
C LEU A 1011 -14.93 18.95 -12.60
N ASN A 1012 -14.90 18.63 -11.31
CA ASN A 1012 -16.00 18.04 -10.55
C ASN A 1012 -16.19 18.81 -9.25
N TYR A 1013 -17.27 18.53 -8.51
CA TYR A 1013 -17.48 19.15 -7.21
C TYR A 1013 -17.09 18.19 -6.08
N GLU A 1014 -16.32 18.69 -5.12
CA GLU A 1014 -15.85 17.94 -3.96
C GLU A 1014 -16.39 18.55 -2.67
N ILE A 1015 -16.94 17.69 -1.81
CA ILE A 1015 -17.24 17.99 -0.42
C ILE A 1015 -16.42 17.03 0.43
N PHE A 1016 -15.27 17.50 0.90
CA PHE A 1016 -14.34 16.74 1.73
C PHE A 1016 -14.40 17.23 3.18
N ASN A 1017 -14.60 16.30 4.12
CA ASN A 1017 -14.55 16.57 5.56
C ASN A 1017 -15.46 17.73 6.02
N ASP A 1018 -16.66 17.85 5.44
CA ASP A 1018 -17.62 18.94 5.63
C ASP A 1018 -19.07 18.42 5.76
N THR A 1019 -20.04 19.22 6.19
CA THR A 1019 -21.50 18.90 6.19
C THR A 1019 -22.26 19.66 5.10
N ALA A 1020 -21.54 20.30 4.18
CA ALA A 1020 -22.11 21.20 3.20
C ALA A 1020 -23.02 20.55 2.15
N GLY A 1021 -23.71 21.40 1.39
CA GLY A 1021 -24.39 21.04 0.16
C GLY A 1021 -24.30 22.16 -0.87
N ILE A 1022 -24.74 21.85 -2.08
CA ILE A 1022 -24.81 22.78 -3.21
C ILE A 1022 -26.12 22.58 -3.96
N HIS A 1023 -26.77 23.67 -4.37
CA HIS A 1023 -28.06 23.61 -5.05
C HIS A 1023 -28.27 24.75 -6.05
N GLN A 1024 -29.25 24.59 -6.93
CA GLN A 1024 -29.65 25.57 -7.93
C GLN A 1024 -31.15 25.46 -8.18
N LYS A 1025 -31.83 26.61 -8.28
CA LYS A 1025 -33.21 26.66 -8.78
C LYS A 1025 -33.22 26.59 -10.30
N LEU A 1026 -34.07 25.74 -10.85
CA LEU A 1026 -34.23 25.55 -12.29
C LEU A 1026 -35.35 26.45 -12.79
N TYR A 1027 -35.03 27.30 -13.77
CA TYR A 1027 -35.95 28.30 -14.33
C TYR A 1027 -36.34 27.96 -15.77
N ASN A 1028 -37.48 28.51 -16.21
CA ASN A 1028 -37.97 28.39 -17.59
C ASN A 1028 -38.12 26.93 -18.06
N MET A 1029 -38.51 26.04 -17.14
CA MET A 1029 -38.83 24.64 -17.42
C MET A 1029 -40.27 24.51 -17.94
N PRO A 1030 -40.51 23.95 -19.13
CA PRO A 1030 -41.85 23.57 -19.56
C PRO A 1030 -42.49 22.53 -18.62
N ALA A 1031 -43.82 22.56 -18.48
CA ALA A 1031 -44.54 21.52 -17.76
C ALA A 1031 -44.30 20.14 -18.40
N GLY A 1032 -44.20 19.09 -17.58
CA GLY A 1032 -44.09 17.70 -18.04
C GLY A 1032 -43.09 16.87 -17.24
N TYR A 1033 -42.70 15.73 -17.82
CA TYR A 1033 -41.82 14.75 -17.16
C TYR A 1033 -40.35 14.98 -17.50
N TYR A 1034 -39.49 14.81 -16.50
CA TYR A 1034 -38.05 14.97 -16.61
C TYR A 1034 -37.30 13.78 -16.00
N ARG A 1035 -36.07 13.57 -16.46
CA ARG A 1035 -35.10 12.69 -15.79
C ARG A 1035 -33.81 13.45 -15.52
N LEU A 1036 -33.35 13.36 -14.28
CA LEU A 1036 -32.02 13.79 -13.88
C LEU A 1036 -31.08 12.58 -13.90
N VAL A 1037 -29.90 12.75 -14.50
CA VAL A 1037 -28.78 11.80 -14.40
C VAL A 1037 -27.58 12.55 -13.82
N TYR A 1038 -26.77 11.89 -13.00
CA TYR A 1038 -25.57 12.44 -12.37
C TYR A 1038 -24.54 11.33 -12.11
N ASN A 1039 -23.28 11.68 -11.84
CA ASN A 1039 -22.30 10.76 -11.30
C ASN A 1039 -21.87 11.21 -9.90
N GLY A 1040 -21.74 10.29 -8.93
CA GLY A 1040 -21.19 10.66 -7.63
C GLY A 1040 -21.12 9.52 -6.61
N PHE A 1041 -20.17 9.63 -5.68
CA PHE A 1041 -19.94 8.65 -4.63
C PHE A 1041 -19.74 9.30 -3.25
N TYR A 1042 -19.78 8.46 -2.21
CA TYR A 1042 -19.41 8.77 -0.84
C TYR A 1042 -18.38 7.78 -0.30
N ARG A 1043 -17.38 8.27 0.44
CA ARG A 1043 -16.46 7.47 1.25
C ARG A 1043 -16.55 7.92 2.70
N ALA A 1044 -16.87 7.00 3.60
CA ALA A 1044 -17.09 7.24 5.02
C ALA A 1044 -15.78 7.36 5.84
N GLY A 1045 -14.96 8.37 5.56
CA GLY A 1045 -13.69 8.61 6.23
C GLY A 1045 -12.48 8.14 5.41
N ASP A 1046 -11.38 7.78 6.08
CA ASP A 1046 -10.20 7.21 5.44
C ASP A 1046 -10.47 5.81 4.85
N ILE A 1047 -9.65 5.38 3.88
CA ILE A 1047 -9.86 4.14 3.11
C ILE A 1047 -9.98 2.91 4.00
N THR A 1048 -9.03 2.69 4.91
CA THR A 1048 -9.02 1.49 5.76
C THR A 1048 -10.22 1.46 6.72
N PRO A 1049 -10.53 2.52 7.48
CA PRO A 1049 -11.75 2.57 8.29
C PRO A 1049 -13.03 2.41 7.46
N ALA A 1050 -13.11 3.02 6.27
CA ALA A 1050 -14.29 2.93 5.41
C ALA A 1050 -14.49 1.51 4.85
N ALA A 1051 -13.42 0.87 4.38
CA ALA A 1051 -13.43 -0.52 3.91
C ALA A 1051 -13.82 -1.47 5.05
N LEU A 1052 -13.29 -1.24 6.26
CA LEU A 1052 -13.66 -1.99 7.45
C LEU A 1052 -15.15 -1.85 7.77
N SER A 1053 -15.69 -0.63 7.77
CA SER A 1053 -17.12 -0.39 8.01
C SER A 1053 -17.99 -1.03 6.92
N ARG A 1054 -17.56 -1.04 5.66
CA ARG A 1054 -18.26 -1.74 4.57
C ARG A 1054 -18.25 -3.24 4.80
N ARG A 1055 -17.10 -3.84 5.09
CA ARG A 1055 -16.95 -5.26 5.42
C ARG A 1055 -17.83 -5.67 6.60
N GLU A 1056 -17.97 -4.80 7.59
CA GLU A 1056 -18.82 -4.99 8.78
C GLU A 1056 -20.32 -4.69 8.52
N GLY A 1057 -20.70 -4.20 7.32
CA GLY A 1057 -22.08 -3.88 6.97
C GLY A 1057 -22.64 -2.63 7.68
N VAL A 1058 -21.77 -1.77 8.19
CA VAL A 1058 -22.10 -0.55 8.96
C VAL A 1058 -21.59 0.73 8.29
N GLU A 1059 -21.25 0.66 7.00
CA GLU A 1059 -20.84 1.83 6.21
C GLU A 1059 -21.99 2.86 6.13
N PRO A 1060 -21.79 4.09 6.64
CA PRO A 1060 -22.76 5.15 6.46
C PRO A 1060 -22.65 5.74 5.04
N LEU A 1061 -23.77 6.12 4.43
CA LEU A 1061 -23.86 6.87 3.18
C LEU A 1061 -24.47 8.23 3.45
N ASN A 1062 -23.64 9.18 3.87
CA ASN A 1062 -24.08 10.48 4.41
C ASN A 1062 -24.15 11.58 3.34
N ALA A 1063 -24.37 11.25 2.08
CA ALA A 1063 -24.51 12.21 0.99
C ALA A 1063 -25.62 11.79 0.03
N GLN A 1064 -26.37 12.76 -0.50
CA GLN A 1064 -27.50 12.49 -1.40
C GLN A 1064 -27.69 13.60 -2.43
N VAL A 1065 -28.15 13.22 -3.62
CA VAL A 1065 -28.71 14.14 -4.63
C VAL A 1065 -30.20 14.31 -4.35
N TYR A 1066 -30.73 15.52 -4.54
CA TYR A 1066 -32.13 15.83 -4.31
C TYR A 1066 -32.72 16.82 -5.30
N LEU A 1067 -34.03 16.80 -5.44
CA LEU A 1067 -34.83 17.79 -6.16
C LEU A 1067 -36.09 18.13 -5.35
N ASP A 1068 -36.27 19.41 -5.04
CA ASP A 1068 -37.42 19.91 -4.27
C ASP A 1068 -38.31 20.77 -5.19
N GLY A 1069 -39.51 20.28 -5.49
CA GLY A 1069 -40.59 21.03 -6.15
C GLY A 1069 -41.50 21.75 -5.15
N ASN A 1070 -42.62 22.30 -5.64
CA ASN A 1070 -43.60 23.01 -4.82
C ASN A 1070 -44.32 22.07 -3.83
N GLU A 1071 -44.73 20.88 -4.29
CA GLU A 1071 -45.43 19.88 -3.46
C GLU A 1071 -44.64 18.56 -3.35
N SER A 1072 -43.82 18.24 -4.35
CA SER A 1072 -43.12 16.95 -4.49
C SER A 1072 -41.62 17.07 -4.23
N LYS A 1073 -41.03 16.07 -3.55
CA LYS A 1073 -39.59 16.00 -3.23
C LYS A 1073 -38.99 14.67 -3.62
N TRP A 1074 -37.80 14.70 -4.21
CA TRP A 1074 -37.05 13.52 -4.61
C TRP A 1074 -35.65 13.55 -4.02
N ASN A 1075 -35.14 12.41 -3.57
CA ASN A 1075 -33.75 12.29 -3.15
C ASN A 1075 -33.22 10.86 -3.31
N LYS A 1076 -31.90 10.73 -3.48
CA LYS A 1076 -31.20 9.46 -3.63
C LYS A 1076 -29.81 9.55 -3.01
N LYS A 1077 -29.48 8.60 -2.13
CA LYS A 1077 -28.14 8.52 -1.52
C LYS A 1077 -27.09 8.25 -2.59
N LEU A 1078 -25.94 8.89 -2.45
CA LEU A 1078 -24.75 8.56 -3.23
C LEU A 1078 -24.23 7.20 -2.80
N VAL A 1079 -23.73 6.44 -3.77
CA VAL A 1079 -23.22 5.08 -3.56
C VAL A 1079 -21.84 5.09 -2.90
N SER A 1080 -21.41 3.96 -2.35
CA SER A 1080 -20.06 3.81 -1.79
C SER A 1080 -19.00 3.93 -2.90
N ILE A 1081 -17.85 4.52 -2.57
CA ILE A 1081 -16.66 4.49 -3.43
C ILE A 1081 -16.19 3.06 -3.75
N PHE A 1082 -16.52 2.09 -2.88
CA PHE A 1082 -16.13 0.69 -3.10
C PHE A 1082 -17.01 -0.02 -4.14
N GLU A 1083 -18.09 0.61 -4.63
CA GLU A 1083 -18.90 0.06 -5.75
C GLU A 1083 -18.13 0.02 -7.09
N ASN A 1084 -16.95 0.64 -7.18
CA ASN A 1084 -16.07 0.55 -8.34
C ASN A 1084 -14.64 0.16 -7.90
N LEU A 1085 -14.52 -0.93 -7.14
CA LEU A 1085 -13.27 -1.66 -7.04
C LEU A 1085 -12.81 -2.06 -8.45
N SER A 1086 -11.54 -1.78 -8.74
CA SER A 1086 -11.01 -1.81 -10.10
C SER A 1086 -9.69 -2.57 -10.13
N GLU A 1087 -9.51 -3.44 -11.13
CA GLU A 1087 -8.19 -3.99 -11.46
C GLU A 1087 -7.25 -2.91 -12.02
N TYR A 1088 -7.79 -1.73 -12.32
CA TYR A 1088 -7.10 -0.64 -12.96
C TYR A 1088 -6.83 0.55 -12.04
N LYS A 1089 -5.67 1.20 -12.21
CA LYS A 1089 -5.35 2.50 -11.61
C LYS A 1089 -5.69 3.67 -12.52
N TYR A 1090 -6.70 4.47 -12.19
CA TYR A 1090 -7.01 5.72 -12.89
C TYR A 1090 -5.90 6.74 -12.71
N THR A 1091 -5.32 6.84 -11.52
CA THR A 1091 -4.17 7.72 -11.23
C THR A 1091 -3.04 6.97 -10.51
N THR A 1092 -1.85 7.57 -10.42
CA THR A 1092 -0.76 7.00 -9.61
C THR A 1092 -1.05 7.03 -8.11
N ASP A 1093 -2.00 7.86 -7.67
CA ASP A 1093 -2.36 8.07 -6.27
C ASP A 1093 -3.41 7.07 -5.78
N ASP A 1094 -4.05 6.34 -6.70
CA ASP A 1094 -5.00 5.27 -6.41
C ASP A 1094 -4.37 4.20 -5.50
N LYS A 1095 -5.19 3.65 -4.60
CA LYS A 1095 -4.72 2.82 -3.50
C LYS A 1095 -5.20 1.38 -3.65
N ALA A 1096 -4.28 0.45 -3.41
CA ALA A 1096 -4.61 -0.96 -3.24
C ALA A 1096 -5.38 -1.14 -1.94
N VAL A 1097 -6.42 -1.97 -1.97
CA VAL A 1097 -7.16 -2.40 -0.79
C VAL A 1097 -6.73 -3.83 -0.48
N ALA A 1098 -6.36 -4.09 0.77
CA ALA A 1098 -5.96 -5.43 1.18
C ALA A 1098 -7.15 -6.40 1.15
N ASP A 1099 -6.94 -7.62 0.66
CA ASP A 1099 -7.95 -8.67 0.58
C ASP A 1099 -8.65 -8.93 1.92
N THR A 1100 -7.94 -8.77 3.04
CA THR A 1100 -8.47 -8.92 4.41
C THR A 1100 -9.56 -7.89 4.73
N LEU A 1101 -9.65 -6.79 4.00
CA LEU A 1101 -10.63 -5.71 4.18
C LEU A 1101 -11.81 -5.78 3.19
N LEU A 1102 -11.78 -6.73 2.25
CA LEU A 1102 -12.81 -6.88 1.21
C LEU A 1102 -13.94 -7.82 1.65
N THR A 1103 -15.07 -7.74 0.96
CA THR A 1103 -16.17 -8.68 1.13
C THR A 1103 -15.99 -9.90 0.23
N PRO A 1104 -16.60 -11.06 0.53
CA PRO A 1104 -16.57 -12.22 -0.37
C PRO A 1104 -17.15 -11.96 -1.77
N GLU A 1105 -17.99 -10.93 -1.92
CA GLU A 1105 -18.56 -10.53 -3.22
C GLU A 1105 -17.53 -9.79 -4.10
N ASP A 1106 -16.43 -9.32 -3.52
CA ASP A 1106 -15.33 -8.63 -4.23
C ASP A 1106 -14.25 -9.60 -4.76
N GLU A 1107 -14.46 -10.92 -4.63
CA GLU A 1107 -13.54 -11.98 -5.08
C GLU A 1107 -13.57 -12.18 -6.61
N GLY A 1108 -12.40 -12.42 -7.23
CA GLY A 1108 -12.28 -12.81 -8.65
C GLY A 1108 -11.49 -11.84 -9.55
N MET A 1109 -11.16 -10.66 -9.04
CA MET A 1109 -10.19 -9.74 -9.65
C MET A 1109 -8.77 -10.13 -9.28
N LEU A 1110 -7.81 -9.92 -10.19
CA LEU A 1110 -6.39 -10.09 -9.89
C LEU A 1110 -5.86 -8.96 -8.99
N TYR A 1111 -6.47 -7.77 -9.06
CA TYR A 1111 -6.10 -6.60 -8.28
C TYR A 1111 -7.31 -5.78 -7.81
N HIS A 1112 -7.17 -5.12 -6.64
CA HIS A 1112 -8.24 -4.33 -6.02
C HIS A 1112 -7.80 -2.89 -5.72
N PHE A 1113 -8.07 -1.98 -6.64
CA PHE A 1113 -7.78 -0.54 -6.49
C PHE A 1113 -9.04 0.29 -6.34
N ILE A 1114 -8.93 1.39 -5.59
CA ILE A 1114 -9.91 2.48 -5.55
C ILE A 1114 -9.23 3.82 -5.90
N ILE A 1115 -10.02 4.73 -6.46
CA ILE A 1115 -9.57 6.11 -6.69
C ILE A 1115 -9.31 6.81 -5.36
N ASN A 1116 -8.31 7.69 -5.32
CA ASN A 1116 -7.97 8.45 -4.11
C ASN A 1116 -7.62 9.91 -4.41
N GLY A 1117 -8.34 10.52 -5.36
CA GLY A 1117 -8.22 11.94 -5.70
C GLY A 1117 -9.21 12.38 -6.78
N VAL A 1118 -9.42 13.69 -6.89
CA VAL A 1118 -10.41 14.32 -7.77
C VAL A 1118 -10.16 14.08 -9.26
N SER A 1119 -8.89 13.92 -9.68
CA SER A 1119 -8.56 13.55 -11.06
C SER A 1119 -8.99 12.12 -11.37
N GLY A 1120 -8.87 11.21 -10.41
CA GLY A 1120 -9.39 9.85 -10.54
C GLY A 1120 -10.92 9.84 -10.63
N ALA A 1121 -11.59 10.66 -9.81
CA ALA A 1121 -13.03 10.86 -9.84
C ALA A 1121 -13.54 11.36 -11.21
N LYS A 1122 -12.85 12.32 -11.83
CA LYS A 1122 -13.17 12.79 -13.19
C LYS A 1122 -13.20 11.63 -14.19
N ILE A 1123 -12.15 10.83 -14.23
CA ILE A 1123 -11.99 9.76 -15.22
C ILE A 1123 -13.10 8.71 -15.04
N VAL A 1124 -13.36 8.26 -13.81
CA VAL A 1124 -14.41 7.27 -13.55
C VAL A 1124 -15.81 7.81 -13.87
N PHE A 1125 -16.06 9.10 -13.67
CA PHE A 1125 -17.34 9.73 -14.03
C PHE A 1125 -17.52 9.82 -15.55
N GLU A 1126 -16.46 10.14 -16.30
CA GLU A 1126 -16.47 10.11 -17.77
C GLU A 1126 -16.71 8.70 -18.34
N GLU A 1127 -16.37 7.65 -17.58
CA GLU A 1127 -16.69 6.25 -17.87
C GLU A 1127 -18.11 5.83 -17.41
N GLY A 1128 -18.91 6.75 -16.86
CA GLY A 1128 -20.27 6.47 -16.36
C GLY A 1128 -20.31 5.69 -15.05
N LYS A 1129 -19.20 5.58 -14.31
CA LYS A 1129 -19.18 4.94 -12.99
C LYS A 1129 -19.85 5.83 -11.96
N TYR A 1130 -20.43 5.20 -10.94
CA TYR A 1130 -21.21 5.88 -9.91
C TYR A 1130 -22.37 6.71 -10.47
N GLU A 1131 -22.89 6.34 -11.65
CA GLU A 1131 -24.07 6.98 -12.23
C GLU A 1131 -25.30 6.71 -11.36
N GLY A 1132 -26.06 7.76 -11.09
CA GLY A 1132 -27.37 7.70 -10.48
C GLY A 1132 -28.35 8.55 -11.25
N ASP A 1133 -29.61 8.14 -11.21
CA ASP A 1133 -30.70 8.88 -11.83
C ASP A 1133 -31.99 8.78 -11.03
N PHE A 1134 -32.93 9.70 -11.32
CA PHE A 1134 -34.33 9.59 -10.96
C PHE A 1134 -35.22 10.45 -11.87
N SER A 1135 -36.47 10.03 -12.05
CA SER A 1135 -37.49 10.72 -12.84
C SER A 1135 -38.40 11.58 -11.94
N PHE A 1136 -38.82 12.74 -12.43
CA PHE A 1136 -39.68 13.68 -11.71
C PHE A 1136 -40.63 14.42 -12.67
N ARG A 1137 -41.61 15.14 -12.13
CA ARG A 1137 -42.58 15.94 -12.91
C ARG A 1137 -42.49 17.41 -12.49
N VAL A 1138 -42.65 18.30 -13.44
CA VAL A 1138 -42.71 19.75 -13.24
C VAL A 1138 -44.07 20.25 -13.72
N GLU A 1139 -44.77 21.01 -12.88
CA GLU A 1139 -46.05 21.63 -13.20
C GLU A 1139 -45.87 22.97 -13.94
N GLU A 1140 -46.95 23.47 -14.54
CA GLU A 1140 -46.92 24.75 -15.26
C GLU A 1140 -46.52 25.90 -14.35
N GLY A 1141 -45.38 26.53 -14.65
CA GLY A 1141 -44.82 27.66 -13.90
C GLY A 1141 -44.05 27.27 -12.64
N GLU A 1142 -43.79 25.99 -12.40
CA GLU A 1142 -42.96 25.52 -11.29
C GLU A 1142 -41.46 25.74 -11.56
N GLU A 1143 -40.72 26.10 -10.50
CA GLU A 1143 -39.28 26.37 -10.53
C GLU A 1143 -38.58 25.50 -9.46
N PRO A 1144 -38.32 24.20 -9.74
CA PRO A 1144 -37.81 23.25 -8.74
C PRO A 1144 -36.33 23.52 -8.37
N VAL A 1145 -35.90 23.03 -7.20
CA VAL A 1145 -34.52 23.18 -6.69
C VAL A 1145 -33.78 21.86 -6.75
N LEU A 1146 -32.73 21.78 -7.56
CA LEU A 1146 -31.82 20.64 -7.69
C LEU A 1146 -30.60 20.83 -6.79
N GLY A 1147 -30.11 19.78 -6.11
CA GLY A 1147 -28.87 19.88 -5.35
C GLY A 1147 -28.25 18.56 -4.90
N VAL A 1148 -27.09 18.67 -4.26
CA VAL A 1148 -26.41 17.60 -3.52
C VAL A 1148 -26.13 18.09 -2.12
N ARG A 1149 -26.38 17.26 -1.10
CA ARG A 1149 -26.12 17.63 0.29
C ARG A 1149 -25.58 16.47 1.09
N LYS A 1150 -24.80 16.79 2.12
CA LYS A 1150 -24.43 15.83 3.14
C LYS A 1150 -25.44 15.82 4.28
N THR A 1151 -25.74 14.64 4.80
CA THR A 1151 -26.63 14.43 5.95
C THR A 1151 -25.86 14.20 7.25
N GLY A 1152 -24.54 14.06 7.17
CA GLY A 1152 -23.64 13.91 8.30
C GLY A 1152 -22.17 14.06 7.88
N LYS A 1153 -21.28 14.30 8.84
CA LYS A 1153 -19.83 14.41 8.63
C LYS A 1153 -19.09 13.34 9.43
N ILE A 1154 -18.13 12.69 8.78
CA ILE A 1154 -17.11 11.85 9.37
C ILE A 1154 -15.76 12.46 9.01
N THR A 1155 -14.79 12.46 9.94
CA THR A 1155 -13.45 12.98 9.66
C THR A 1155 -12.86 12.32 8.40
N ASN A 1156 -12.32 13.12 7.49
CA ASN A 1156 -11.74 12.69 6.20
C ASN A 1156 -12.72 12.01 5.24
N ASP A 1157 -14.02 12.14 5.48
CA ASP A 1157 -15.01 11.64 4.54
C ASP A 1157 -15.01 12.45 3.24
N TRP A 1158 -15.42 11.78 2.16
CA TRP A 1158 -15.21 12.30 0.83
C TRP A 1158 -16.45 12.07 -0.02
N THR A 1159 -17.01 13.18 -0.51
CA THR A 1159 -18.09 13.18 -1.49
C THR A 1159 -17.58 13.87 -2.75
N CYS A 1160 -17.73 13.22 -3.89
CA CYS A 1160 -17.42 13.84 -5.17
C CYS A 1160 -18.52 13.51 -6.18
N PHE A 1161 -18.91 14.48 -6.99
CA PHE A 1161 -19.99 14.34 -7.96
C PHE A 1161 -19.86 15.32 -9.11
N ASP A 1162 -20.46 14.97 -10.24
CA ASP A 1162 -20.38 15.71 -11.50
C ASP A 1162 -21.46 15.26 -12.50
N ASN A 1163 -21.38 15.73 -13.75
CA ASN A 1163 -22.08 15.23 -14.92
C ASN A 1163 -23.61 15.28 -14.82
N PHE A 1164 -24.17 16.37 -14.31
CA PHE A 1164 -25.62 16.53 -14.31
C PHE A 1164 -26.17 16.60 -15.73
N LYS A 1165 -27.15 15.76 -16.04
CA LYS A 1165 -27.87 15.76 -17.32
C LYS A 1165 -29.37 15.81 -17.07
N LEU A 1166 -30.05 16.65 -17.85
CA LEU A 1166 -31.50 16.86 -17.74
C LEU A 1166 -32.18 16.50 -19.05
N LEU A 1167 -33.12 15.54 -18.99
CA LEU A 1167 -33.87 15.07 -20.14
C LEU A 1167 -35.35 15.39 -19.97
N TYR A 1168 -35.97 16.05 -20.95
CA TYR A 1168 -37.41 16.34 -20.98
C TYR A 1168 -38.17 15.33 -21.84
N TYR A 1169 -39.15 14.65 -21.25
CA TYR A 1169 -39.93 13.57 -21.86
C TYR A 1169 -41.23 14.08 -22.48
N GLY A 1170 -41.60 15.34 -22.27
CA GLY A 1170 -42.87 15.90 -22.72
C GLY A 1170 -43.94 15.95 -21.63
N ASP A 1171 -44.98 16.74 -21.89
CA ASP A 1171 -46.15 16.88 -21.02
C ASP A 1171 -47.20 15.78 -21.27
N GLY A 1172 -48.05 15.52 -20.27
CA GLY A 1172 -49.17 14.58 -20.32
C GLY A 1172 -48.80 13.12 -19.98
N ASP A 1173 -49.79 12.36 -19.50
CA ASP A 1173 -49.61 11.00 -18.96
C ASP A 1173 -48.96 10.00 -19.92
N ALA A 1174 -49.08 10.22 -21.24
CA ALA A 1174 -48.43 9.38 -22.25
C ALA A 1174 -46.89 9.46 -22.18
N ASN A 1175 -46.36 10.55 -21.63
CA ASN A 1175 -44.95 10.84 -21.50
C ASN A 1175 -44.36 10.44 -20.13
N LYS A 1176 -45.17 9.86 -19.25
CA LYS A 1176 -44.77 9.43 -17.90
C LYS A 1176 -43.73 8.29 -17.95
N PRO A 1177 -42.53 8.47 -17.36
CA PRO A 1177 -41.52 7.41 -17.22
C PRO A 1177 -42.07 6.22 -16.40
N ASP A 1178 -41.61 5.00 -16.67
CA ASP A 1178 -42.12 3.80 -15.98
C ASP A 1178 -41.59 3.63 -14.55
N ASP A 1179 -40.45 4.26 -14.26
CA ASP A 1179 -39.71 4.24 -13.00
C ASP A 1179 -40.12 5.36 -12.04
N ILE A 1180 -41.02 6.25 -12.45
CA ILE A 1180 -41.55 7.28 -11.56
C ILE A 1180 -42.57 6.65 -10.60
N ASP A 1181 -42.16 6.47 -9.35
CA ASP A 1181 -43.00 5.86 -8.32
C ASP A 1181 -44.03 6.88 -7.82
N ASP A 1182 -45.32 6.61 -8.02
CA ASP A 1182 -46.40 7.46 -7.48
C ASP A 1182 -46.43 7.46 -5.94
N ALA A 1183 -45.72 6.53 -5.29
CA ALA A 1183 -45.60 6.43 -3.84
C ALA A 1183 -44.46 7.27 -3.22
N LEU A 1184 -43.56 7.85 -4.03
CA LEU A 1184 -42.41 8.63 -3.56
C LEU A 1184 -42.74 10.09 -3.21
N ASP A 1185 -44.02 10.48 -3.26
CA ASP A 1185 -44.52 11.81 -2.91
C ASP A 1185 -44.30 12.20 -1.42
N THR A 1186 -43.76 11.31 -0.56
CA THR A 1186 -43.54 11.59 0.87
C THR A 1186 -42.29 10.97 1.52
N ASN A 1187 -41.18 10.73 0.83
CA ASN A 1187 -39.94 10.31 1.52
C ASN A 1187 -39.15 11.50 2.09
N ILE A 1188 -39.68 12.04 3.19
CA ILE A 1188 -38.91 12.77 4.19
C ILE A 1188 -38.27 11.73 5.10
N ASP A 1189 -36.97 11.49 4.96
CA ASP A 1189 -36.22 10.80 6.00
C ASP A 1189 -36.22 11.68 7.27
N GLU A 1190 -36.75 11.09 8.35
CA GLU A 1190 -36.77 11.54 9.74
C GLU A 1190 -37.78 12.62 10.19
N VAL A 1191 -39.03 12.20 10.37
CA VAL A 1191 -39.71 12.43 11.67
C VAL A 1191 -40.36 11.12 12.12
N VAL A 1192 -39.75 10.48 13.11
CA VAL A 1192 -40.39 9.41 13.88
C VAL A 1192 -41.62 9.99 14.56
N THR A 1193 -42.81 9.57 14.13
CA THR A 1193 -44.01 9.60 14.97
C THR A 1193 -44.66 8.22 15.00
N ASP A 1194 -44.38 7.49 16.09
CA ASP A 1194 -45.14 6.37 16.66
C ASP A 1194 -45.39 5.09 15.83
N GLY A 1195 -44.46 4.13 15.95
CA GLY A 1195 -44.70 2.89 16.70
C GLY A 1195 -45.69 1.83 16.17
N LYS A 1196 -45.18 0.85 15.40
CA LYS A 1196 -45.16 -0.61 15.67
C LYS A 1196 -44.80 -1.41 14.41
N ALA A 1197 -43.71 -2.17 14.45
CA ALA A 1197 -43.36 -3.11 13.39
C ALA A 1197 -44.31 -4.32 13.36
N THR A 1198 -44.77 -4.70 12.16
CA THR A 1198 -45.68 -5.82 11.91
C THR A 1198 -44.98 -6.90 11.08
N VAL A 1199 -45.13 -8.18 11.43
CA VAL A 1199 -44.57 -9.31 10.65
C VAL A 1199 -45.41 -9.47 9.37
N VAL A 1200 -44.81 -9.16 8.22
CA VAL A 1200 -45.44 -9.21 6.89
C VAL A 1200 -45.48 -10.64 6.35
N SER A 1201 -44.45 -11.44 6.62
CA SER A 1201 -44.42 -12.86 6.25
C SER A 1201 -43.35 -13.62 7.01
N SER A 1202 -43.51 -14.95 7.08
CA SER A 1202 -42.58 -15.85 7.77
C SER A 1202 -42.22 -17.02 6.88
N ALA A 1203 -40.93 -17.31 6.75
CA ALA A 1203 -40.42 -18.53 6.14
C ALA A 1203 -39.81 -19.44 7.21
N TRP A 1204 -39.97 -20.76 7.06
CA TRP A 1204 -39.41 -21.75 7.98
C TRP A 1204 -38.37 -22.60 7.26
N TYR A 1205 -37.28 -22.93 7.93
CA TYR A 1205 -36.20 -23.76 7.41
C TYR A 1205 -35.86 -24.85 8.43
N THR A 1206 -35.42 -26.02 7.98
CA THR A 1206 -34.81 -27.01 8.88
C THR A 1206 -33.40 -26.56 9.28
N ILE A 1207 -32.81 -27.17 10.31
CA ILE A 1207 -31.45 -26.84 10.77
C ILE A 1207 -30.35 -27.00 9.69
N ASN A 1208 -30.62 -27.75 8.62
CA ASN A 1208 -29.71 -27.90 7.48
C ASN A 1208 -30.01 -26.90 6.34
N GLY A 1209 -30.78 -25.84 6.60
CA GLY A 1209 -31.08 -24.76 5.63
C GLY A 1209 -32.16 -25.06 4.60
N VAL A 1210 -32.85 -26.21 4.67
CA VAL A 1210 -33.91 -26.57 3.70
C VAL A 1210 -35.23 -25.88 4.05
N ARG A 1211 -35.76 -25.07 3.12
CA ARG A 1211 -37.04 -24.36 3.30
C ARG A 1211 -38.22 -25.32 3.40
N VAL A 1212 -39.07 -25.11 4.39
CA VAL A 1212 -40.32 -25.86 4.63
C VAL A 1212 -41.49 -24.89 4.77
N ALA A 1213 -42.68 -25.33 4.36
CA ALA A 1213 -43.87 -24.48 4.40
C ALA A 1213 -44.26 -24.07 5.84
N GLU A 1214 -44.15 -25.00 6.79
CA GLU A 1214 -44.36 -24.77 8.22
C GLU A 1214 -43.88 -26.00 9.03
N PRO A 1215 -43.54 -25.87 10.33
CA PRO A 1215 -43.10 -26.98 11.19
C PRO A 1215 -44.22 -27.98 11.49
N LYS A 1216 -44.39 -29.03 10.67
CA LYS A 1216 -45.43 -30.09 10.89
C LYS A 1216 -44.96 -31.30 11.69
N GLN A 1217 -43.66 -31.41 11.96
CA GLN A 1217 -43.04 -32.53 12.68
C GLN A 1217 -42.14 -32.01 13.80
N ARG A 1218 -42.00 -32.76 14.91
CA ARG A 1218 -41.09 -32.37 16.01
C ARG A 1218 -39.64 -32.29 15.52
N GLY A 1219 -39.03 -31.12 15.65
CA GLY A 1219 -37.65 -30.80 15.26
C GLY A 1219 -37.35 -29.32 15.51
N ILE A 1220 -36.09 -28.91 15.30
CA ILE A 1220 -35.69 -27.49 15.36
C ILE A 1220 -35.81 -26.89 13.96
N TYR A 1221 -36.50 -25.76 13.86
CA TYR A 1221 -36.69 -25.01 12.63
C TYR A 1221 -36.28 -23.56 12.85
N ILE A 1222 -35.68 -22.95 11.83
CA ILE A 1222 -35.31 -21.54 11.79
C ILE A 1222 -36.47 -20.79 11.14
N ARG A 1223 -37.00 -19.78 11.83
CA ARG A 1223 -38.03 -18.88 11.28
C ARG A 1223 -37.37 -17.58 10.86
N GLN A 1224 -37.59 -17.18 9.63
CA GLN A 1224 -37.18 -15.89 9.09
C GLN A 1224 -38.42 -15.04 8.88
N ASP A 1225 -38.52 -13.92 9.61
CA ASP A 1225 -39.64 -13.00 9.55
C ASP A 1225 -39.25 -11.74 8.75
N LYS A 1226 -40.09 -11.38 7.78
CA LYS A 1226 -40.01 -10.11 7.07
C LYS A 1226 -40.87 -9.09 7.82
N MET A 1227 -40.27 -8.00 8.30
CA MET A 1227 -40.93 -6.96 9.09
C MET A 1227 -41.27 -5.75 8.21
N SER A 1228 -42.31 -5.00 8.59
CA SER A 1228 -42.63 -3.64 8.12
C SER A 1228 -42.87 -2.72 9.29
#